data_AF-A0A841B2R8-F1
#
_entry.id   AF-A0A841B2R8-F1
#
_cell.length_a   1.000
_cell.length_b   1.000
_cell.length_c   1.000
_cell.angle_alpha   90.00
_cell.angle_beta   90.00
_cell.angle_gamma   90.00
#
_symmetry.space_group_name_H-M   'P 1'
#
loop_
_entity.id
_entity.type
_entity.pdbx_description
1 polymer ?
#
loop_
_entity_poly.entity_id
_entity_poly.type
_entity_poly.pdbx_seq_one_letter_code
_entity_poly.pdbx_strand_id
1 'polypeptide(L)'
;MPSRFRALCHAVVAVLTVSLLMPLTSTPASAAPALPPGFVLRDQPSGQAPFDLTDFAYLPDGSMLTTGKGGNVAWVSTTGQTQNIASLPVRNTGDLGLVGIAIAPDYATSRTVYTARAVDVPGGIALRASRWTVSGTAQPTGLTAEKVLVEGAANTDIHGITGVVAAPDGTVWVSTGDSSRFQGAADPFALNVYDLDKIFGKIFHVTSDGAGVPDNPYYAAANPNSLRSKVFASGFRSPFRFSLDASTGLPVVGDVGWGTWEEINFVQKGANHGWPCFEGNQPADGFSAMPQCASAVNTPPMLAVRHGTGVDNGNSITGGIVYNGESYPEEYRGAYFFGDYATEKLWTAKYDTQGRVVRPQETPPKFTGIGGPVKFLAAANGDIVYADIYSGLLRRLSYTTGNKAPVAVATSETNPETRTVSFDGSASYDFDNDPLTYEWDFGDGTTGTGAKVSHTYAAGTEKFTAKLTVKDGLQAVGSADVAVAPGNHSPKLTMTDPGDRLFAVGEEVKVGATITDTEDGALPVTWTTLIRHCPENAVCHAHPDHGATGPEFTMPFTDHTDSNLEFTASATDSAGVKVSKTYIAKPKEHRLTLTSNVAAALGITPEGGAASAMVVEGATVEIQAAEVASDGSSTFTGWSNGATGRLTNITMGTVDQTITANYITPIDKRYRDEPAVAQRLGAPTAPEAVDGTVRFRTYERGRLYWSKETGVKQIEGEILKKYLALGGHKEFGPPATDEMTTPDTIGRYNDFPLWPGKMQSSIYYTVNTGAHPVFGRIWQKWKALGGEAGELGYPTTDELPTPDGIGRFNHFSKNASIYYTVQTDAKAIWGRIRAKWEELGWEAGPLGYPSTDELGTPDGIGRFNHFTKAGSVYWTMQTDAHAIYGAIRQRWEALGWETSYLRYPTTDEFSVSGGRQNNFQGGYVFWNASTRVVTDRRW
;
A
#
# COMPACT_ATOMS: atom_id res chain seq x y z
N MET A 1 13.81 -38.58 -51.07
CA MET A 1 14.60 -39.80 -51.36
C MET A 1 15.35 -40.20 -50.07
N PRO A 2 15.82 -41.47 -49.92
CA PRO A 2 15.56 -42.27 -48.70
C PRO A 2 16.82 -42.51 -47.85
N SER A 3 16.89 -43.33 -46.78
CA SER A 3 16.03 -44.43 -46.24
C SER A 3 16.19 -44.52 -44.70
N ARG A 4 15.77 -45.50 -43.88
CA ARG A 4 15.29 -46.93 -43.95
C ARG A 4 14.65 -47.22 -42.56
N PHE A 5 13.81 -48.22 -42.24
CA PHE A 5 13.15 -49.35 -42.94
C PHE A 5 11.62 -49.03 -43.05
N ARG A 6 10.55 -49.87 -43.15
CA ARG A 6 10.22 -51.32 -43.04
C ARG A 6 10.18 -51.93 -41.60
N ALA A 7 9.29 -52.88 -41.24
CA ALA A 7 8.09 -53.42 -41.93
C ALA A 7 7.21 -54.39 -41.08
N LEU A 8 5.89 -54.45 -41.40
CA LEU A 8 4.95 -55.62 -41.34
C LEU A 8 4.65 -56.28 -39.96
N CYS A 9 3.55 -57.04 -39.72
CA CYS A 9 2.15 -56.99 -40.21
C CYS A 9 1.21 -57.99 -39.46
N HIS A 10 -0.08 -57.61 -39.32
CA HIS A 10 -1.28 -58.50 -39.26
C HIS A 10 -1.55 -59.47 -38.08
N ALA A 11 -2.85 -59.86 -38.01
CA ALA A 11 -3.46 -61.03 -37.37
C ALA A 11 -3.85 -60.98 -35.86
N VAL A 12 -5.14 -60.69 -35.67
CA VAL A 12 -5.97 -60.83 -34.46
C VAL A 12 -6.06 -62.28 -33.95
N VAL A 13 -6.07 -62.52 -32.63
CA VAL A 13 -7.12 -63.29 -31.89
C VAL A 13 -6.90 -63.24 -30.36
N ALA A 14 -8.03 -63.31 -29.65
CA ALA A 14 -8.33 -63.02 -28.25
C ALA A 14 -7.53 -63.72 -27.12
N VAL A 15 -7.48 -63.00 -25.99
CA VAL A 15 -7.39 -63.45 -24.57
C VAL A 15 -6.18 -64.27 -24.12
N LEU A 16 -5.35 -63.62 -23.29
CA LEU A 16 -4.89 -64.21 -22.03
C LEU A 16 -4.68 -63.10 -21.00
N THR A 17 -5.27 -63.25 -19.81
CA THR A 17 -5.19 -62.27 -18.72
C THR A 17 -3.83 -62.33 -18.02
N VAL A 18 -2.99 -61.32 -18.26
CA VAL A 18 -1.88 -60.98 -17.37
C VAL A 18 -2.22 -59.68 -16.68
N SER A 19 -2.61 -59.77 -15.40
CA SER A 19 -2.80 -58.62 -14.52
C SER A 19 -1.45 -58.00 -14.18
N LEU A 20 -0.87 -57.29 -15.14
CA LEU A 20 0.36 -56.55 -14.92
C LEU A 20 0.03 -55.39 -13.97
N LEU A 21 0.43 -55.51 -12.70
CA LEU A 21 0.42 -54.36 -11.79
C LEU A 21 1.37 -53.32 -12.38
N MET A 22 0.80 -52.31 -13.05
CA MET A 22 1.49 -51.03 -13.14
C MET A 22 1.72 -50.56 -11.70
N PRO A 23 2.96 -50.19 -11.32
CA PRO A 23 3.15 -49.54 -10.03
C PRO A 23 2.27 -48.29 -10.04
N LEU A 24 1.48 -48.11 -8.98
CA LEU A 24 0.86 -46.83 -8.68
C LEU A 24 2.00 -45.82 -8.53
N THR A 25 2.29 -45.07 -9.58
CA THR A 25 3.19 -43.92 -9.52
C THR A 25 2.54 -42.94 -8.57
N SER A 26 3.00 -42.94 -7.32
CA SER A 26 2.59 -41.97 -6.32
C SER A 26 2.71 -40.60 -6.95
N THR A 27 1.61 -39.84 -6.98
CA THR A 27 1.66 -38.40 -7.24
C THR A 27 2.79 -37.82 -6.39
N PRO A 28 3.77 -37.10 -6.97
CA PRO A 28 4.85 -36.55 -6.18
C PRO A 28 4.22 -35.71 -5.06
N ALA A 29 4.56 -36.03 -3.81
CA ALA A 29 4.08 -35.24 -2.68
C ALA A 29 4.53 -33.80 -2.93
N SER A 30 3.58 -32.86 -2.92
CA SER A 30 3.94 -31.45 -3.09
C SER A 30 4.93 -31.06 -2.00
N ALA A 31 5.91 -30.25 -2.35
CA ALA A 31 6.86 -29.75 -1.36
C ALA A 31 6.07 -28.97 -0.30
N ALA A 32 6.36 -29.21 0.98
CA ALA A 32 5.72 -28.45 2.04
C ALA A 32 5.99 -26.94 1.82
N PRO A 33 4.99 -26.07 2.00
CA PRO A 33 5.13 -24.64 1.72
C PRO A 33 6.26 -24.05 2.54
N ALA A 34 7.24 -23.45 1.87
CA ALA A 34 8.26 -22.65 2.54
C ALA A 34 7.71 -21.24 2.72
N LEU A 35 7.50 -20.87 3.99
CA LEU A 35 6.92 -19.61 4.44
C LEU A 35 7.94 -18.89 5.35
N PRO A 36 7.88 -17.56 5.51
CA PRO A 36 8.70 -16.87 6.50
C PRO A 36 8.33 -17.35 7.93
N PRO A 37 9.28 -17.35 8.89
CA PRO A 37 9.03 -17.84 10.25
C PRO A 37 7.81 -17.20 10.92
N GLY A 38 6.90 -18.06 11.39
CA GLY A 38 5.63 -17.67 12.00
C GLY A 38 4.43 -17.62 11.04
N PHE A 39 4.63 -17.68 9.72
CA PHE A 39 3.49 -17.84 8.81
C PHE A 39 3.06 -19.31 8.67
N VAL A 40 1.76 -19.53 8.61
CA VAL A 40 1.12 -20.82 8.29
C VAL A 40 0.02 -20.63 7.25
N LEU A 41 -0.28 -21.68 6.47
CA LEU A 41 -1.45 -21.74 5.61
C LEU A 41 -2.52 -22.57 6.31
N ARG A 42 -3.70 -21.98 6.53
CA ARG A 42 -4.88 -22.66 7.09
C ARG A 42 -5.92 -22.87 6.00
N ASP A 43 -6.39 -24.10 5.85
CA ASP A 43 -7.30 -24.49 4.77
C ASP A 43 -8.76 -24.19 5.12
N GLN A 44 -9.51 -23.69 4.13
CA GLN A 44 -10.92 -23.39 4.24
C GLN A 44 -11.67 -24.01 3.04
N PRO A 45 -12.81 -24.68 3.26
CA PRO A 45 -13.57 -25.30 2.19
C PRO A 45 -14.17 -24.24 1.26
N SER A 46 -14.17 -24.51 -0.04
CA SER A 46 -14.71 -23.60 -1.06
C SER A 46 -16.06 -24.06 -1.64
N GLY A 47 -16.36 -25.36 -1.57
CA GLY A 47 -17.46 -25.99 -2.34
C GLY A 47 -17.12 -26.26 -3.82
N GLN A 48 -15.87 -26.09 -4.23
CA GLN A 48 -15.35 -26.38 -5.57
C GLN A 48 -14.43 -27.60 -5.57
N ALA A 49 -14.11 -28.12 -6.76
CA ALA A 49 -13.19 -29.24 -6.95
C ALA A 49 -11.74 -28.76 -7.19
N PRO A 50 -10.73 -29.63 -6.97
CA PRO A 50 -9.39 -29.44 -7.51
C PRO A 50 -9.40 -29.07 -8.99
N PHE A 51 -8.56 -28.09 -9.36
CA PHE A 51 -8.45 -27.48 -10.68
C PHE A 51 -9.68 -26.69 -11.19
N ASP A 52 -10.74 -26.54 -10.38
CA ASP A 52 -11.95 -25.81 -10.77
C ASP A 52 -12.11 -24.45 -10.06
N LEU A 53 -11.65 -24.26 -8.81
CA LEU A 53 -11.82 -22.99 -8.08
C LEU A 53 -11.17 -21.79 -8.82
N THR A 54 -11.96 -20.76 -9.16
CA THR A 54 -11.49 -19.56 -9.88
C THR A 54 -11.55 -18.27 -9.08
N ASP A 55 -12.61 -18.06 -8.30
CA ASP A 55 -12.83 -16.81 -7.55
C ASP A 55 -13.70 -17.04 -6.29
N PHE A 56 -13.65 -16.11 -5.35
CA PHE A 56 -14.50 -16.04 -4.16
C PHE A 56 -14.73 -14.60 -3.70
N ALA A 57 -15.78 -14.38 -2.92
CA ALA A 57 -16.07 -13.13 -2.23
C ALA A 57 -16.89 -13.34 -0.94
N TYR A 58 -16.60 -12.54 0.09
CA TYR A 58 -17.32 -12.54 1.36
C TYR A 58 -18.69 -11.86 1.26
N LEU A 59 -19.69 -12.44 1.92
CA LEU A 59 -20.97 -11.83 2.22
C LEU A 59 -20.90 -11.06 3.57
N PRO A 60 -21.82 -10.11 3.84
CA PRO A 60 -21.78 -9.27 5.05
C PRO A 60 -21.91 -10.01 6.40
N ASP A 61 -22.26 -11.30 6.38
CA ASP A 61 -22.34 -12.18 7.56
C ASP A 61 -21.06 -13.01 7.78
N GLY A 62 -20.01 -12.79 6.97
CA GLY A 62 -18.76 -13.55 7.01
C GLY A 62 -18.79 -14.90 6.27
N SER A 63 -19.95 -15.30 5.74
CA SER A 63 -20.05 -16.43 4.81
C SER A 63 -19.50 -16.01 3.42
N MET A 64 -19.34 -16.95 2.49
CA MET A 64 -18.69 -16.71 1.20
C MET A 64 -19.54 -17.23 0.04
N LEU A 65 -19.38 -16.60 -1.14
CA LEU A 65 -19.69 -17.22 -2.43
C LEU A 65 -18.39 -17.52 -3.17
N THR A 66 -18.31 -18.67 -3.83
CA THR A 66 -17.15 -19.11 -4.62
C THR A 66 -17.59 -19.54 -6.03
N THR A 67 -16.67 -19.52 -7.00
CA THR A 67 -16.92 -19.97 -8.37
C THR A 67 -15.97 -21.06 -8.82
N GLY A 68 -16.52 -22.02 -9.56
CA GLY A 68 -15.79 -23.04 -10.31
C GLY A 68 -15.74 -22.68 -11.81
N LYS A 69 -14.61 -22.96 -12.47
CA LYS A 69 -14.37 -22.74 -13.90
C LYS A 69 -15.45 -23.39 -14.78
N GLY A 70 -15.93 -24.57 -14.38
CA GLY A 70 -17.07 -25.28 -14.96
C GLY A 70 -18.44 -24.63 -14.78
N GLY A 71 -18.53 -23.44 -14.20
CA GLY A 71 -19.77 -22.68 -14.03
C GLY A 71 -20.48 -22.87 -12.69
N ASN A 72 -19.90 -23.65 -11.77
CA ASN A 72 -20.45 -23.88 -10.43
C ASN A 72 -20.36 -22.61 -9.57
N VAL A 73 -21.40 -22.33 -8.79
CA VAL A 73 -21.41 -21.25 -7.78
C VAL A 73 -21.83 -21.87 -6.46
N ALA A 74 -20.92 -21.87 -5.49
CA ALA A 74 -21.20 -22.41 -4.15
C ALA A 74 -21.29 -21.31 -3.11
N TRP A 75 -22.17 -21.50 -2.13
CA TRP A 75 -22.14 -20.80 -0.85
C TRP A 75 -21.35 -21.61 0.18
N VAL A 76 -20.61 -20.92 1.04
CA VAL A 76 -19.88 -21.51 2.16
C VAL A 76 -20.21 -20.72 3.42
N SER A 77 -20.79 -21.39 4.41
CA SER A 77 -21.07 -20.83 5.74
C SER A 77 -19.80 -20.47 6.51
N THR A 78 -19.92 -19.65 7.56
CA THR A 78 -18.84 -19.30 8.49
C THR A 78 -18.23 -20.51 9.23
N THR A 79 -18.93 -21.64 9.30
CA THR A 79 -18.46 -22.91 9.87
C THR A 79 -17.98 -23.92 8.83
N GLY A 80 -17.88 -23.52 7.55
CA GLY A 80 -17.33 -24.35 6.48
C GLY A 80 -18.30 -25.33 5.81
N GLN A 81 -19.58 -25.39 6.22
CA GLN A 81 -20.60 -26.11 5.45
C GLN A 81 -20.77 -25.47 4.07
N THR A 82 -20.84 -26.27 3.01
CA THR A 82 -20.91 -25.83 1.61
C THR A 82 -22.22 -26.23 0.93
N GLN A 83 -22.66 -25.45 -0.05
CA GLN A 83 -23.87 -25.71 -0.84
C GLN A 83 -23.71 -25.15 -2.25
N ASN A 84 -23.92 -25.95 -3.30
CA ASN A 84 -24.10 -25.41 -4.67
C ASN A 84 -25.42 -24.61 -4.72
N ILE A 85 -25.35 -23.35 -5.19
CA ILE A 85 -26.50 -22.47 -5.36
C ILE A 85 -26.82 -22.17 -6.83
N ALA A 86 -25.90 -22.37 -7.76
CA ALA A 86 -26.16 -22.23 -9.19
C ALA A 86 -25.12 -22.97 -10.03
N SER A 87 -25.54 -23.49 -11.18
CA SER A 87 -24.64 -23.97 -12.23
C SER A 87 -24.93 -23.19 -13.51
N LEU A 88 -24.03 -22.26 -13.82
CA LEU A 88 -24.16 -21.30 -14.92
C LEU A 88 -23.59 -21.90 -16.22
N PRO A 89 -24.26 -21.74 -17.38
CA PRO A 89 -23.67 -22.10 -18.67
C PRO A 89 -22.35 -21.35 -18.91
N VAL A 90 -21.31 -22.05 -19.34
CA VAL A 90 -19.98 -21.52 -19.62
C VAL A 90 -19.33 -22.22 -20.81
N ARG A 91 -18.38 -21.55 -21.45
CA ARG A 91 -17.31 -22.20 -22.23
C ARG A 91 -16.06 -22.28 -21.35
N ASN A 92 -15.54 -23.48 -21.10
CA ASN A 92 -14.43 -23.72 -20.18
C ASN A 92 -13.13 -24.27 -20.82
N THR A 93 -12.99 -24.14 -22.14
CA THR A 93 -11.77 -24.50 -22.90
C THR A 93 -10.68 -23.45 -22.74
N GLY A 94 -9.40 -23.85 -22.80
CA GLY A 94 -8.26 -22.97 -22.59
C GLY A 94 -8.26 -22.35 -21.19
N ASP A 95 -8.16 -21.03 -21.07
CA ASP A 95 -8.29 -20.31 -19.78
C ASP A 95 -9.73 -19.85 -19.45
N LEU A 96 -10.65 -19.98 -20.41
CA LEU A 96 -12.04 -19.55 -20.26
C LEU A 96 -12.80 -20.35 -19.19
N GLY A 97 -13.89 -19.79 -18.69
CA GLY A 97 -14.83 -20.45 -17.78
C GLY A 97 -15.79 -19.44 -17.13
N LEU A 98 -16.31 -19.78 -15.96
CA LEU A 98 -16.73 -18.79 -14.96
C LEU A 98 -15.50 -18.44 -14.10
N VAL A 99 -15.05 -17.19 -14.18
CA VAL A 99 -13.70 -16.78 -13.73
C VAL A 99 -13.68 -15.66 -12.70
N GLY A 100 -14.84 -15.05 -12.39
CA GLY A 100 -14.90 -13.99 -11.40
C GLY A 100 -16.25 -13.81 -10.74
N ILE A 101 -16.25 -13.39 -9.48
CA ILE A 101 -17.44 -13.03 -8.68
C ILE A 101 -17.18 -11.81 -7.80
N ALA A 102 -18.16 -10.92 -7.70
CA ALA A 102 -18.13 -9.77 -6.80
C ALA A 102 -19.50 -9.53 -6.14
N ILE A 103 -19.49 -9.00 -4.92
CA ILE A 103 -20.68 -8.71 -4.11
C ILE A 103 -20.90 -7.19 -4.12
N ALA A 104 -22.13 -6.72 -4.34
CA ALA A 104 -22.42 -5.28 -4.29
C ALA A 104 -22.28 -4.73 -2.85
N PRO A 105 -21.82 -3.48 -2.65
CA PRO A 105 -21.71 -2.89 -1.30
C PRO A 105 -23.04 -2.86 -0.54
N ASP A 106 -24.16 -2.77 -1.27
CA ASP A 106 -25.52 -2.76 -0.74
C ASP A 106 -26.16 -4.16 -0.64
N TYR A 107 -25.40 -5.25 -0.81
CA TYR A 107 -25.92 -6.63 -0.90
C TYR A 107 -26.87 -7.02 0.25
N ALA A 108 -26.67 -6.49 1.45
CA ALA A 108 -27.56 -6.72 2.59
C ALA A 108 -29.03 -6.33 2.31
N THR A 109 -29.27 -5.38 1.40
CA THR A 109 -30.62 -4.97 0.95
C THR A 109 -30.88 -5.36 -0.51
N SER A 110 -29.90 -5.20 -1.40
CA SER A 110 -30.06 -5.42 -2.85
C SER A 110 -29.95 -6.87 -3.29
N ARG A 111 -29.33 -7.73 -2.47
CA ARG A 111 -28.93 -9.11 -2.79
C ARG A 111 -28.18 -9.24 -4.13
N THR A 112 -27.51 -8.17 -4.57
CA THR A 112 -26.91 -8.06 -5.90
C THR A 112 -25.48 -8.59 -5.94
N VAL A 113 -25.19 -9.43 -6.93
CA VAL A 113 -23.84 -9.96 -7.21
C VAL A 113 -23.51 -9.85 -8.69
N TYR A 114 -22.23 -9.88 -9.01
CA TYR A 114 -21.70 -9.77 -10.36
C TYR A 114 -20.82 -10.97 -10.70
N THR A 115 -20.83 -11.42 -11.96
CA THR A 115 -20.04 -12.56 -12.45
C THR A 115 -19.32 -12.23 -13.76
N ALA A 116 -18.08 -12.69 -13.91
CA ALA A 116 -17.33 -12.67 -15.17
C ALA A 116 -17.23 -14.09 -15.75
N ARG A 117 -17.72 -14.31 -16.98
CA ARG A 117 -17.70 -15.64 -17.64
C ARG A 117 -17.60 -15.56 -19.16
N ALA A 118 -17.04 -16.60 -19.77
CA ALA A 118 -17.19 -16.87 -21.19
C ALA A 118 -18.40 -17.79 -21.44
N VAL A 119 -19.20 -17.51 -22.47
CA VAL A 119 -20.42 -18.27 -22.80
C VAL A 119 -20.50 -18.58 -24.30
N ASP A 120 -21.06 -19.73 -24.64
CA ASP A 120 -21.36 -20.08 -26.03
C ASP A 120 -22.56 -19.29 -26.57
N VAL A 121 -22.42 -18.74 -27.78
CA VAL A 121 -23.45 -17.93 -28.47
C VAL A 121 -23.56 -18.34 -29.94
N PRO A 122 -24.69 -18.04 -30.62
CA PRO A 122 -24.80 -18.26 -32.06
C PRO A 122 -23.69 -17.54 -32.84
N GLY A 123 -22.77 -18.31 -33.43
CA GLY A 123 -21.64 -17.80 -34.21
C GLY A 123 -20.28 -17.74 -33.47
N GLY A 124 -20.19 -18.08 -32.18
CA GLY A 124 -18.90 -18.12 -31.48
C GLY A 124 -18.99 -18.18 -29.96
N ILE A 125 -18.02 -17.57 -29.29
CA ILE A 125 -17.93 -17.43 -27.83
C ILE A 125 -18.06 -15.95 -27.50
N ALA A 126 -18.85 -15.62 -26.48
CA ALA A 126 -18.96 -14.27 -25.93
C ALA A 126 -18.28 -14.16 -24.56
N LEU A 127 -17.50 -13.10 -24.38
CA LEU A 127 -16.94 -12.66 -23.11
C LEU A 127 -17.98 -11.79 -22.41
N ARG A 128 -18.47 -12.18 -21.23
CA ARG A 128 -19.65 -11.58 -20.58
C ARG A 128 -19.43 -11.28 -19.10
N ALA A 129 -19.64 -10.02 -18.72
CA ALA A 129 -19.89 -9.63 -17.33
C ALA A 129 -21.39 -9.39 -17.12
N SER A 130 -21.94 -9.99 -16.06
CA SER A 130 -23.38 -9.93 -15.73
C SER A 130 -23.63 -9.64 -14.25
N ARG A 131 -24.74 -8.95 -13.99
CA ARG A 131 -25.36 -8.77 -12.66
C ARG A 131 -26.46 -9.82 -12.43
N TRP A 132 -26.62 -10.25 -11.18
CA TRP A 132 -27.63 -11.20 -10.72
C TRP A 132 -28.22 -10.76 -9.37
N THR A 133 -29.37 -11.33 -9.01
CA THR A 133 -29.98 -11.25 -7.68
C THR A 133 -29.95 -12.61 -7.00
N VAL A 134 -29.41 -12.68 -5.78
CA VAL A 134 -29.30 -13.90 -4.97
C VAL A 134 -30.62 -14.21 -4.25
N SER A 135 -31.13 -15.42 -4.47
CA SER A 135 -32.30 -15.98 -3.78
C SER A 135 -31.93 -16.59 -2.42
N GLY A 136 -32.90 -16.66 -1.51
CA GLY A 136 -32.67 -16.99 -0.09
C GLY A 136 -32.22 -15.77 0.72
N THR A 137 -32.14 -15.89 2.05
CA THR A 137 -31.77 -14.81 2.98
C THR A 137 -30.51 -15.14 3.77
N ALA A 138 -30.63 -15.83 4.92
CA ALA A 138 -29.50 -16.26 5.75
C ALA A 138 -28.71 -17.43 5.14
N GLN A 139 -29.31 -18.13 4.17
CA GLN A 139 -28.64 -19.13 3.33
C GLN A 139 -29.02 -18.82 1.87
N PRO A 140 -28.05 -18.47 1.01
CA PRO A 140 -28.24 -18.37 -0.43
C PRO A 140 -28.72 -19.70 -1.05
N THR A 141 -29.63 -19.63 -2.03
CA THR A 141 -30.23 -20.82 -2.68
C THR A 141 -30.34 -20.74 -4.20
N GLY A 142 -29.99 -19.62 -4.82
CA GLY A 142 -30.14 -19.43 -6.26
C GLY A 142 -29.56 -18.12 -6.79
N LEU A 143 -29.18 -18.08 -8.07
CA LEU A 143 -28.95 -16.85 -8.83
C LEU A 143 -30.11 -16.62 -9.81
N THR A 144 -30.59 -15.39 -9.89
CA THR A 144 -31.76 -15.00 -10.71
C THR A 144 -31.54 -13.63 -11.38
N ALA A 145 -32.43 -13.27 -12.31
CA ALA A 145 -32.50 -11.94 -12.92
C ALA A 145 -31.18 -11.44 -13.56
N GLU A 146 -30.59 -12.23 -14.47
CA GLU A 146 -29.38 -11.83 -15.20
C GLU A 146 -29.58 -10.51 -15.98
N LYS A 147 -28.70 -9.54 -15.75
CA LYS A 147 -28.51 -8.36 -16.63
C LYS A 147 -27.05 -8.31 -17.09
N VAL A 148 -26.83 -8.41 -18.40
CA VAL A 148 -25.50 -8.22 -19.02
C VAL A 148 -25.06 -6.76 -18.85
N LEU A 149 -23.81 -6.55 -18.42
CA LEU A 149 -23.19 -5.24 -18.21
C LEU A 149 -22.15 -4.93 -19.29
N VAL A 150 -21.31 -5.91 -19.62
CA VAL A 150 -20.28 -5.84 -20.67
C VAL A 150 -20.34 -7.14 -21.47
N GLU A 151 -20.35 -7.05 -22.80
CA GLU A 151 -20.29 -8.20 -23.69
C GLU A 151 -19.51 -7.87 -24.99
N GLY A 152 -18.80 -8.86 -25.50
CA GLY A 152 -18.14 -8.84 -26.81
C GLY A 152 -17.70 -10.24 -27.23
N ALA A 153 -17.51 -10.47 -28.53
CA ALA A 153 -17.04 -11.76 -29.04
C ALA A 153 -15.58 -12.01 -28.67
N ALA A 154 -15.26 -13.23 -28.26
CA ALA A 154 -13.88 -13.73 -28.18
C ALA A 154 -13.35 -14.08 -29.59
N ASN A 155 -12.02 -14.13 -29.74
CA ASN A 155 -11.35 -14.55 -30.98
C ASN A 155 -10.60 -15.89 -30.80
N THR A 156 -10.08 -16.14 -29.60
CA THR A 156 -9.50 -17.42 -29.16
C THR A 156 -10.17 -17.92 -27.87
N ASP A 157 -9.83 -19.13 -27.43
CA ASP A 157 -10.19 -19.68 -26.12
C ASP A 157 -9.16 -19.37 -25.03
N ILE A 158 -8.42 -18.28 -25.19
CA ILE A 158 -7.44 -17.76 -24.23
C ILE A 158 -7.52 -16.23 -24.10
N HIS A 159 -6.92 -15.69 -23.04
CA HIS A 159 -6.89 -14.27 -22.68
C HIS A 159 -8.28 -13.61 -22.79
N GLY A 160 -9.30 -14.30 -22.26
CA GLY A 160 -10.70 -13.91 -22.42
C GLY A 160 -11.14 -12.76 -21.50
N ILE A 161 -12.31 -12.92 -20.89
CA ILE A 161 -12.67 -12.11 -19.72
C ILE A 161 -11.92 -12.66 -18.52
N THR A 162 -11.43 -11.79 -17.64
CA THR A 162 -10.49 -12.19 -16.58
C THR A 162 -10.95 -11.79 -15.18
N GLY A 163 -11.79 -10.78 -15.00
CA GLY A 163 -12.14 -10.33 -13.65
C GLY A 163 -13.33 -9.39 -13.57
N VAL A 164 -13.89 -9.33 -12.36
CA VAL A 164 -14.93 -8.37 -11.96
C VAL A 164 -14.71 -7.95 -10.51
N VAL A 165 -14.85 -6.65 -10.22
CA VAL A 165 -14.77 -6.10 -8.86
C VAL A 165 -15.87 -5.05 -8.70
N ALA A 166 -16.62 -5.12 -7.60
CA ALA A 166 -17.55 -4.07 -7.21
C ALA A 166 -16.81 -3.03 -6.35
N ALA A 167 -16.95 -1.76 -6.69
CA ALA A 167 -16.33 -0.66 -5.95
C ALA A 167 -17.24 -0.16 -4.81
N PRO A 168 -16.69 0.44 -3.73
CA PRO A 168 -17.49 0.95 -2.60
C PRO A 168 -18.54 2.02 -2.95
N ASP A 169 -18.39 2.70 -4.09
CA ASP A 169 -19.35 3.68 -4.62
C ASP A 169 -20.56 3.06 -5.35
N GLY A 170 -20.61 1.73 -5.46
CA GLY A 170 -21.65 0.98 -6.18
C GLY A 170 -21.41 0.82 -7.68
N THR A 171 -20.25 1.25 -8.20
CA THR A 171 -19.82 0.96 -9.58
C THR A 171 -19.16 -0.42 -9.68
N VAL A 172 -18.90 -0.87 -10.91
CA VAL A 172 -18.34 -2.18 -11.23
C VAL A 172 -17.19 -2.02 -12.21
N TRP A 173 -16.10 -2.71 -11.93
CA TRP A 173 -14.91 -2.80 -12.78
C TRP A 173 -14.86 -4.18 -13.43
N VAL A 174 -14.45 -4.25 -14.70
CA VAL A 174 -14.35 -5.50 -15.48
C VAL A 174 -13.06 -5.51 -16.30
N SER A 175 -12.35 -6.64 -16.33
CA SER A 175 -11.09 -6.79 -17.07
C SER A 175 -11.19 -7.86 -18.18
N THR A 176 -10.57 -7.58 -19.32
CA THR A 176 -10.56 -8.44 -20.51
C THR A 176 -9.19 -8.41 -21.22
N GLY A 177 -8.68 -9.59 -21.59
CA GLY A 177 -7.44 -9.75 -22.35
C GLY A 177 -7.60 -9.57 -23.85
N ASP A 178 -6.51 -9.77 -24.59
CA ASP A 178 -6.39 -9.48 -26.02
C ASP A 178 -7.09 -10.49 -26.94
N SER A 179 -7.41 -11.67 -26.41
CA SER A 179 -7.91 -12.85 -27.16
C SER A 179 -7.11 -13.14 -28.44
N SER A 180 -5.79 -12.96 -28.40
CA SER A 180 -4.85 -13.31 -29.48
C SER A 180 -4.31 -14.73 -29.33
N ARG A 181 -3.39 -15.14 -30.22
CA ARG A 181 -2.65 -16.41 -30.11
C ARG A 181 -1.26 -16.18 -29.49
N PHE A 182 -0.97 -16.92 -28.43
CA PHE A 182 0.37 -16.91 -27.79
C PHE A 182 1.41 -17.82 -28.46
N GLN A 183 1.02 -18.74 -29.35
CA GLN A 183 1.94 -19.74 -29.92
C GLN A 183 2.46 -19.34 -31.31
N GLY A 184 3.78 -19.29 -31.45
CA GLY A 184 4.47 -19.08 -32.73
C GLY A 184 4.93 -17.65 -32.94
N ALA A 185 4.69 -17.10 -34.13
CA ALA A 185 5.00 -15.71 -34.45
C ALA A 185 3.95 -14.75 -33.88
N ALA A 186 4.35 -13.50 -33.65
CA ALA A 186 3.50 -12.42 -33.17
C ALA A 186 2.18 -12.30 -33.98
N ASP A 187 1.04 -12.53 -33.32
CA ASP A 187 -0.29 -12.50 -33.92
C ASP A 187 -0.81 -11.05 -34.06
N PRO A 188 -0.93 -10.49 -35.29
CA PRO A 188 -1.38 -9.12 -35.48
C PRO A 188 -2.79 -8.84 -34.94
N PHE A 189 -3.58 -9.87 -34.59
CA PHE A 189 -4.86 -9.68 -33.91
C PHE A 189 -4.70 -8.95 -32.56
N ALA A 190 -3.57 -9.12 -31.86
CA ALA A 190 -3.33 -8.45 -30.58
C ALA A 190 -3.36 -6.91 -30.70
N LEU A 191 -3.13 -6.33 -31.89
CA LEU A 191 -3.23 -4.88 -32.11
C LEU A 191 -4.66 -4.31 -31.93
N ASN A 192 -5.69 -5.16 -31.87
CA ASN A 192 -7.07 -4.73 -31.59
C ASN A 192 -7.23 -4.18 -30.15
N VAL A 193 -6.26 -4.35 -29.24
CA VAL A 193 -6.33 -3.75 -27.91
C VAL A 193 -6.31 -2.21 -27.93
N TYR A 194 -5.79 -1.60 -29.00
CA TYR A 194 -5.83 -0.15 -29.22
C TYR A 194 -7.18 0.36 -29.77
N ASP A 195 -8.04 -0.51 -30.30
CA ASP A 195 -9.38 -0.12 -30.74
C ASP A 195 -10.33 -0.06 -29.53
N LEU A 196 -10.77 1.15 -29.21
CA LEU A 196 -11.66 1.45 -28.07
C LEU A 196 -13.09 0.94 -28.29
N ASP A 197 -13.48 0.63 -29.53
CA ASP A 197 -14.78 0.01 -29.85
C ASP A 197 -14.72 -1.54 -29.83
N LYS A 198 -13.61 -2.12 -29.35
CA LYS A 198 -13.42 -3.58 -29.14
C LYS A 198 -13.28 -3.92 -27.65
N ILE A 199 -13.61 -5.17 -27.34
CA ILE A 199 -13.51 -5.72 -25.97
C ILE A 199 -12.07 -6.07 -25.54
N PHE A 200 -11.14 -6.20 -26.49
CA PHE A 200 -9.82 -6.77 -26.26
C PHE A 200 -8.89 -5.84 -25.48
N GLY A 201 -8.18 -6.38 -24.48
CA GLY A 201 -7.13 -5.71 -23.71
C GLY A 201 -7.58 -4.43 -23.00
N LYS A 202 -8.65 -4.51 -22.19
CA LYS A 202 -9.30 -3.37 -21.54
C LYS A 202 -9.47 -3.56 -20.04
N ILE A 203 -9.46 -2.44 -19.32
CA ILE A 203 -10.16 -2.27 -18.05
C ILE A 203 -11.38 -1.38 -18.32
N PHE A 204 -12.56 -1.89 -17.99
CA PHE A 204 -13.83 -1.17 -18.05
C PHE A 204 -14.27 -0.69 -16.66
N HIS A 205 -14.88 0.48 -16.60
CA HIS A 205 -15.57 1.02 -15.42
C HIS A 205 -17.02 1.36 -15.79
N VAL A 206 -17.97 0.70 -15.14
CA VAL A 206 -19.41 0.78 -15.45
C VAL A 206 -20.24 0.99 -14.19
N THR A 207 -21.43 1.55 -14.36
CA THR A 207 -22.45 1.59 -13.30
C THR A 207 -22.97 0.17 -13.00
N SER A 208 -23.63 -0.01 -11.85
CA SER A 208 -24.36 -1.25 -11.51
C SER A 208 -25.51 -1.62 -12.48
N ASP A 209 -25.76 -0.78 -13.47
CA ASP A 209 -26.73 -0.95 -14.54
C ASP A 209 -26.06 -1.35 -15.88
N GLY A 210 -24.76 -1.10 -16.07
CA GLY A 210 -23.99 -1.49 -17.25
C GLY A 210 -23.66 -0.35 -18.22
N ALA A 211 -24.22 0.85 -18.03
CA ALA A 211 -23.73 2.05 -18.70
C ALA A 211 -22.30 2.41 -18.24
N GLY A 212 -21.49 3.00 -19.11
CA GLY A 212 -20.19 3.55 -18.73
C GLY A 212 -20.33 4.69 -17.72
N VAL A 213 -19.37 4.81 -16.81
CA VAL A 213 -19.36 5.88 -15.81
C VAL A 213 -19.07 7.23 -16.51
N PRO A 214 -19.79 8.34 -16.20
CA PRO A 214 -19.61 9.61 -16.89
C PRO A 214 -18.21 10.24 -16.82
N ASP A 215 -17.40 9.81 -15.84
CA ASP A 215 -16.02 10.26 -15.70
C ASP A 215 -15.03 9.49 -16.62
N ASN A 216 -15.45 8.42 -17.30
CA ASN A 216 -14.58 7.64 -18.17
C ASN A 216 -13.91 8.51 -19.25
N PRO A 217 -12.61 8.29 -19.56
CA PRO A 217 -11.83 9.13 -20.47
C PRO A 217 -12.38 9.17 -21.91
N TYR A 218 -13.20 8.20 -22.29
CA TYR A 218 -13.81 8.09 -23.62
C TYR A 218 -15.35 8.07 -23.57
N TYR A 219 -15.95 8.55 -22.47
CA TYR A 219 -17.40 8.61 -22.28
C TYR A 219 -18.11 9.49 -23.31
N ALA A 220 -19.14 8.95 -23.95
CA ALA A 220 -20.04 9.69 -24.82
C ALA A 220 -21.46 9.67 -24.26
N ALA A 221 -21.93 10.80 -23.73
CA ALA A 221 -23.28 10.94 -23.14
C ALA A 221 -24.43 10.60 -24.12
N ALA A 222 -24.20 10.72 -25.43
CA ALA A 222 -25.15 10.33 -26.47
C ALA A 222 -25.20 8.80 -26.74
N ASN A 223 -24.20 8.04 -26.27
CA ASN A 223 -24.17 6.57 -26.37
C ASN A 223 -23.37 5.98 -25.18
N PRO A 224 -23.89 6.07 -23.94
CA PRO A 224 -23.18 5.62 -22.74
C PRO A 224 -23.05 4.10 -22.63
N ASN A 225 -23.75 3.36 -23.51
CA ASN A 225 -23.72 1.89 -23.57
C ASN A 225 -22.74 1.32 -24.60
N SER A 226 -22.07 2.16 -25.40
CA SER A 226 -20.97 1.71 -26.27
C SER A 226 -19.80 1.16 -25.47
N LEU A 227 -19.03 0.22 -26.03
CA LEU A 227 -17.82 -0.31 -25.37
C LEU A 227 -16.85 0.81 -25.03
N ARG A 228 -16.59 1.73 -25.98
CA ARG A 228 -15.77 2.93 -25.80
C ARG A 228 -16.16 3.76 -24.57
N SER A 229 -17.45 4.03 -24.36
CA SER A 229 -17.91 4.80 -23.19
C SER A 229 -17.66 4.10 -21.84
N LYS A 230 -17.40 2.79 -21.85
CA LYS A 230 -17.10 1.96 -20.67
C LYS A 230 -15.60 1.82 -20.40
N VAL A 231 -14.73 2.10 -21.39
CA VAL A 231 -13.28 1.92 -21.24
C VAL A 231 -12.70 2.97 -20.29
N PHE A 232 -11.99 2.48 -19.26
CA PHE A 232 -11.17 3.29 -18.37
C PHE A 232 -9.69 3.28 -18.79
N ALA A 233 -9.16 2.12 -19.21
CA ALA A 233 -7.80 1.96 -19.72
C ALA A 233 -7.70 0.82 -20.74
N SER A 234 -6.62 0.79 -21.52
CA SER A 234 -6.39 -0.19 -22.60
C SER A 234 -4.94 -0.65 -22.69
N GLY A 235 -4.63 -1.55 -23.65
CA GLY A 235 -3.25 -1.98 -23.93
C GLY A 235 -2.75 -3.05 -22.97
N PHE A 236 -3.65 -3.90 -22.49
CA PHE A 236 -3.34 -5.07 -21.65
C PHE A 236 -3.29 -6.36 -22.48
N ARG A 237 -2.53 -7.36 -22.06
CA ARG A 237 -2.43 -8.66 -22.72
C ARG A 237 -3.47 -9.65 -22.19
N SER A 238 -3.42 -9.92 -20.90
CA SER A 238 -4.29 -10.81 -20.15
C SER A 238 -4.32 -10.33 -18.69
N PRO A 239 -5.06 -9.23 -18.39
CA PRO A 239 -5.10 -8.59 -17.08
C PRO A 239 -5.85 -9.48 -16.07
N PHE A 240 -5.15 -10.45 -15.49
CA PHE A 240 -5.70 -11.69 -14.97
C PHE A 240 -6.57 -11.51 -13.71
N ARG A 241 -6.06 -10.85 -12.66
CA ARG A 241 -6.88 -10.33 -11.55
C ARG A 241 -6.41 -8.94 -11.15
N PHE A 242 -7.28 -8.24 -10.45
CA PHE A 242 -6.99 -6.92 -9.92
C PHE A 242 -7.71 -6.67 -8.60
N SER A 243 -7.16 -5.74 -7.84
CA SER A 243 -7.78 -5.13 -6.65
C SER A 243 -7.97 -3.64 -6.91
N LEU A 244 -8.77 -2.96 -6.10
CA LEU A 244 -8.75 -1.50 -6.05
C LEU A 244 -7.87 -1.08 -4.89
N ASP A 245 -6.94 -0.15 -5.12
CA ASP A 245 -6.17 0.46 -4.03
C ASP A 245 -7.12 1.26 -3.12
N ALA A 246 -7.04 1.03 -1.81
CA ALA A 246 -7.94 1.62 -0.83
C ALA A 246 -7.74 3.14 -0.63
N SER A 247 -6.59 3.70 -1.05
CA SER A 247 -6.28 5.13 -0.88
C SER A 247 -6.70 6.00 -2.08
N THR A 248 -6.74 5.42 -3.28
CA THR A 248 -7.03 6.12 -4.54
C THR A 248 -8.29 5.63 -5.25
N GLY A 249 -8.78 4.42 -4.93
CA GLY A 249 -9.87 3.74 -5.65
C GLY A 249 -9.48 3.19 -7.02
N LEU A 250 -8.21 3.27 -7.42
CA LEU A 250 -7.74 2.89 -8.75
C LEU A 250 -7.38 1.39 -8.84
N PRO A 251 -7.52 0.74 -10.02
CA PRO A 251 -7.17 -0.66 -10.18
C PRO A 251 -5.65 -0.92 -10.10
N VAL A 252 -5.27 -1.96 -9.37
CA VAL A 252 -3.92 -2.54 -9.39
C VAL A 252 -4.03 -3.96 -9.93
N VAL A 253 -3.50 -4.17 -11.13
CA VAL A 253 -3.80 -5.27 -12.04
C VAL A 253 -2.55 -6.14 -12.23
N GLY A 254 -2.66 -7.46 -12.09
CA GLY A 254 -1.67 -8.38 -12.66
C GLY A 254 -1.94 -8.57 -14.15
N ASP A 255 -0.95 -8.39 -15.01
CA ASP A 255 -1.06 -8.67 -16.45
C ASP A 255 -0.05 -9.75 -16.87
N VAL A 256 -0.56 -10.81 -17.49
CA VAL A 256 0.20 -12.03 -17.78
C VAL A 256 0.95 -11.88 -19.11
N GLY A 257 2.27 -12.05 -19.04
CA GLY A 257 3.23 -11.79 -20.12
C GLY A 257 3.16 -12.77 -21.29
N TRP A 258 3.95 -12.52 -22.34
CA TRP A 258 4.04 -13.42 -23.49
C TRP A 258 5.22 -14.39 -23.37
N GLY A 259 6.38 -13.92 -22.92
CA GLY A 259 7.59 -14.74 -22.79
C GLY A 259 8.81 -14.04 -22.18
N THR A 260 8.76 -12.73 -21.91
CA THR A 260 9.86 -11.98 -21.30
C THR A 260 9.50 -11.42 -19.93
N TRP A 261 8.32 -10.81 -19.78
CA TRP A 261 7.92 -10.08 -18.56
C TRP A 261 6.45 -10.30 -18.22
N GLU A 262 6.21 -10.75 -16.99
CA GLU A 262 4.92 -10.63 -16.30
C GLU A 262 4.84 -9.26 -15.61
N GLU A 263 3.65 -8.71 -15.41
CA GLU A 263 3.50 -7.32 -14.94
C GLU A 263 2.56 -7.16 -13.74
N ILE A 264 2.85 -6.17 -12.89
CA ILE A 264 1.84 -5.49 -12.07
C ILE A 264 1.69 -4.05 -12.59
N ASN A 265 0.48 -3.67 -12.97
CA ASN A 265 0.11 -2.36 -13.49
C ASN A 265 -0.74 -1.58 -12.47
N PHE A 266 -0.32 -0.35 -12.14
CA PHE A 266 -1.14 0.61 -11.39
C PHE A 266 -1.89 1.49 -12.41
N VAL A 267 -3.20 1.28 -12.55
CA VAL A 267 -3.94 1.72 -13.75
C VAL A 267 -4.47 3.14 -13.59
N GLN A 268 -3.88 4.06 -14.35
CA GLN A 268 -4.31 5.45 -14.44
C GLN A 268 -5.43 5.64 -15.46
N LYS A 269 -6.24 6.68 -15.26
CA LYS A 269 -7.37 7.05 -16.12
C LYS A 269 -6.89 7.36 -17.55
N GLY A 270 -7.36 6.60 -18.53
CA GLY A 270 -7.00 6.76 -19.94
C GLY A 270 -5.60 6.22 -20.30
N ALA A 271 -4.99 5.42 -19.42
CA ALA A 271 -3.70 4.80 -19.68
C ALA A 271 -3.77 3.77 -20.82
N ASN A 272 -2.63 3.63 -21.51
CA ASN A 272 -2.39 2.58 -22.50
C ASN A 272 -1.12 1.82 -22.08
N HIS A 273 -1.26 0.58 -21.64
CA HIS A 273 -0.16 -0.23 -21.07
C HIS A 273 0.73 -0.92 -22.13
N GLY A 274 0.67 -0.46 -23.38
CA GLY A 274 1.71 -0.72 -24.37
C GLY A 274 1.64 -2.06 -25.10
N TRP A 275 0.98 -3.09 -24.56
CA TRP A 275 0.76 -4.35 -25.29
C TRP A 275 0.01 -4.08 -26.61
N PRO A 276 0.33 -4.76 -27.73
CA PRO A 276 1.42 -5.74 -27.91
C PRO A 276 2.74 -5.14 -28.37
N CYS A 277 2.84 -3.82 -28.56
CA CYS A 277 4.06 -3.18 -29.05
C CYS A 277 5.19 -3.16 -28.02
N PHE A 278 4.85 -3.28 -26.73
CA PHE A 278 5.76 -3.39 -25.60
C PHE A 278 5.41 -4.63 -24.75
N GLU A 279 6.42 -5.20 -24.11
CA GLU A 279 6.30 -6.21 -23.06
C GLU A 279 7.22 -5.76 -21.92
N GLY A 280 6.68 -5.50 -20.74
CA GLY A 280 7.35 -4.68 -19.74
C GLY A 280 7.62 -3.26 -20.26
N ASN A 281 8.72 -2.66 -19.80
CA ASN A 281 9.20 -1.39 -20.33
C ASN A 281 10.13 -1.55 -21.56
N GLN A 282 9.97 -2.61 -22.36
CA GLN A 282 10.78 -2.89 -23.54
C GLN A 282 9.91 -3.10 -24.79
N PRO A 283 10.37 -2.72 -26.00
CA PRO A 283 9.66 -3.06 -27.23
C PRO A 283 9.58 -4.59 -27.38
N ALA A 284 8.37 -5.12 -27.63
CA ALA A 284 8.18 -6.57 -27.75
C ALA A 284 8.75 -7.08 -29.08
N ASP A 285 9.52 -8.17 -29.03
CA ASP A 285 10.10 -8.77 -30.23
C ASP A 285 9.01 -9.27 -31.20
N GLY A 286 9.23 -9.07 -32.50
CA GLY A 286 8.27 -9.38 -33.55
C GLY A 286 7.08 -8.40 -33.68
N PHE A 287 6.53 -7.91 -32.57
CA PHE A 287 5.45 -6.91 -32.57
C PHE A 287 5.95 -5.49 -32.82
N SER A 288 7.01 -5.06 -32.14
CA SER A 288 7.53 -3.68 -32.22
C SER A 288 7.93 -3.22 -33.63
N ALA A 289 8.20 -4.16 -34.55
CA ALA A 289 8.47 -3.90 -35.96
C ALA A 289 7.22 -3.64 -36.82
N MET A 290 6.00 -3.84 -36.29
CA MET A 290 4.75 -3.59 -37.01
C MET A 290 4.49 -2.07 -37.13
N PRO A 291 3.97 -1.56 -38.27
CA PRO A 291 3.78 -0.12 -38.48
C PRO A 291 2.93 0.60 -37.41
N GLN A 292 1.97 -0.11 -36.82
CA GLN A 292 1.12 0.38 -35.74
C GLN A 292 1.91 0.73 -34.47
N CYS A 293 3.05 0.06 -34.24
CA CYS A 293 3.89 0.27 -33.07
C CYS A 293 4.78 1.52 -33.16
N ALA A 294 4.99 2.08 -34.35
CA ALA A 294 5.81 3.28 -34.56
C ALA A 294 5.27 4.55 -33.86
N SER A 295 4.02 4.51 -33.37
CA SER A 295 3.41 5.58 -32.56
C SER A 295 2.64 5.06 -31.33
N ALA A 296 2.92 3.83 -30.90
CA ALA A 296 2.31 3.26 -29.71
C ALA A 296 2.84 3.96 -28.43
N VAL A 297 1.93 4.25 -27.51
CA VAL A 297 2.25 4.79 -26.19
C VAL A 297 2.42 3.63 -25.23
N ASN A 298 3.54 3.60 -24.48
CA ASN A 298 3.71 2.71 -23.35
C ASN A 298 3.44 3.47 -22.03
N THR A 299 2.65 2.88 -21.15
CA THR A 299 2.54 3.24 -19.73
C THR A 299 3.24 2.15 -18.95
N PRO A 300 4.52 2.34 -18.54
CA PRO A 300 5.32 1.24 -18.00
C PRO A 300 4.69 0.61 -16.76
N PRO A 301 4.84 -0.71 -16.55
CA PRO A 301 4.30 -1.37 -15.37
C PRO A 301 5.00 -0.91 -14.10
N MET A 302 4.28 -0.99 -12.98
CA MET A 302 4.78 -0.68 -11.64
C MET A 302 5.82 -1.72 -11.18
N LEU A 303 5.59 -3.00 -11.48
CA LEU A 303 6.55 -4.08 -11.29
C LEU A 303 6.59 -4.95 -12.55
N ALA A 304 7.78 -5.41 -12.93
CA ALA A 304 7.96 -6.39 -14.00
C ALA A 304 8.72 -7.60 -13.44
N VAL A 305 8.10 -8.77 -13.45
CA VAL A 305 8.70 -10.05 -13.02
C VAL A 305 9.18 -10.78 -14.27
N ARG A 306 10.42 -11.27 -14.26
CA ARG A 306 10.97 -11.95 -15.43
C ARG A 306 10.24 -13.27 -15.68
N HIS A 307 9.79 -13.53 -16.90
CA HIS A 307 9.16 -14.79 -17.26
C HIS A 307 10.17 -15.96 -17.17
N GLY A 308 9.72 -17.15 -16.75
CA GLY A 308 10.50 -18.40 -16.73
C GLY A 308 10.59 -19.12 -15.38
N THR A 309 11.57 -20.01 -15.25
CA THR A 309 11.69 -20.96 -14.12
C THR A 309 12.74 -20.60 -13.07
N GLY A 310 13.30 -19.40 -13.11
CA GLY A 310 14.24 -18.91 -12.09
C GLY A 310 13.60 -18.72 -10.70
N VAL A 311 14.42 -18.59 -9.68
CA VAL A 311 13.97 -18.37 -8.28
C VAL A 311 13.09 -17.11 -8.18
N ASP A 312 13.49 -16.05 -8.87
CA ASP A 312 12.82 -14.74 -8.86
C ASP A 312 11.79 -14.56 -9.99
N ASN A 313 11.59 -15.59 -10.81
CA ASN A 313 10.72 -15.54 -12.00
C ASN A 313 9.27 -15.93 -11.69
N GLY A 314 8.35 -15.48 -12.53
CA GLY A 314 6.96 -15.97 -12.65
C GLY A 314 6.68 -16.50 -14.06
N ASN A 315 5.49 -17.04 -14.30
CA ASN A 315 4.98 -17.43 -15.63
C ASN A 315 3.48 -17.12 -15.81
N SER A 316 2.77 -16.69 -14.76
CA SER A 316 1.41 -16.16 -14.81
C SER A 316 1.14 -15.36 -13.53
N ILE A 317 1.52 -14.09 -13.53
CA ILE A 317 1.28 -13.20 -12.39
C ILE A 317 -0.22 -12.93 -12.27
N THR A 318 -0.78 -13.35 -11.14
CA THR A 318 -2.22 -13.23 -10.86
C THR A 318 -2.62 -11.80 -10.54
N GLY A 319 -1.71 -11.02 -9.97
CA GLY A 319 -2.07 -9.81 -9.22
C GLY A 319 -2.11 -10.11 -7.72
N GLY A 320 -2.77 -9.24 -6.96
CA GLY A 320 -2.61 -9.20 -5.51
C GLY A 320 -3.57 -8.27 -4.78
N ILE A 321 -3.25 -8.02 -3.51
CA ILE A 321 -4.00 -7.15 -2.59
C ILE A 321 -3.05 -6.42 -1.63
N VAL A 322 -3.40 -5.20 -1.19
CA VAL A 322 -2.66 -4.51 -0.11
C VAL A 322 -3.11 -5.06 1.24
N TYR A 323 -2.17 -5.61 2.01
CA TYR A 323 -2.38 -6.00 3.39
C TYR A 323 -2.44 -4.74 4.28
N ASN A 324 -3.60 -4.51 4.90
CA ASN A 324 -3.87 -3.38 5.79
C ASN A 324 -4.23 -3.84 7.23
N GLY A 325 -3.99 -5.11 7.56
CA GLY A 325 -4.31 -5.70 8.87
C GLY A 325 -3.25 -5.44 9.94
N GLU A 326 -3.50 -6.00 11.12
CA GLU A 326 -2.65 -5.88 12.31
C GLU A 326 -1.92 -7.19 12.69
N SER A 327 -2.39 -8.35 12.21
CA SER A 327 -1.96 -9.72 12.59
C SER A 327 -0.55 -10.12 12.13
N TYR A 328 -0.11 -9.67 10.96
CA TYR A 328 1.24 -9.90 10.44
C TYR A 328 2.25 -8.88 11.00
N PRO A 329 3.56 -9.22 11.07
CA PRO A 329 4.62 -8.30 11.48
C PRO A 329 4.59 -6.95 10.74
N GLU A 330 5.03 -5.90 11.44
CA GLU A 330 4.93 -4.50 10.97
C GLU A 330 5.53 -4.29 9.56
N GLU A 331 6.58 -5.04 9.19
CA GLU A 331 7.19 -4.97 7.85
C GLU A 331 6.18 -5.22 6.71
N TYR A 332 5.12 -5.99 6.95
CA TYR A 332 4.08 -6.31 5.96
C TYR A 332 2.95 -5.26 5.90
N ARG A 333 2.77 -4.38 6.89
CA ARG A 333 1.69 -3.38 6.92
C ARG A 333 1.79 -2.42 5.73
N GLY A 334 0.73 -2.30 4.92
CA GLY A 334 0.73 -1.55 3.66
C GLY A 334 1.56 -2.20 2.54
N ALA A 335 1.87 -3.51 2.64
CA ALA A 335 2.51 -4.26 1.55
C ALA A 335 1.47 -4.83 0.59
N TYR A 336 1.75 -4.68 -0.71
CA TYR A 336 1.03 -5.38 -1.76
C TYR A 336 1.57 -6.81 -1.84
N PHE A 337 0.76 -7.77 -1.41
CA PHE A 337 0.99 -9.20 -1.57
C PHE A 337 0.46 -9.62 -2.93
N PHE A 338 1.31 -10.15 -3.80
CA PHE A 338 0.93 -10.59 -5.14
C PHE A 338 1.59 -11.92 -5.49
N GLY A 339 0.87 -12.76 -6.24
CA GLY A 339 1.26 -14.15 -6.47
C GLY A 339 1.28 -14.59 -7.92
N ASP A 340 1.87 -15.75 -8.13
CA ASP A 340 1.98 -16.44 -9.42
C ASP A 340 1.56 -17.90 -9.21
N TYR A 341 0.47 -18.32 -9.89
CA TYR A 341 -0.09 -19.65 -9.67
C TYR A 341 0.76 -20.76 -10.30
N ALA A 342 1.44 -20.45 -11.40
CA ALA A 342 2.20 -21.41 -12.20
C ALA A 342 3.57 -21.77 -11.60
N THR A 343 4.07 -20.95 -10.67
CA THR A 343 5.32 -21.17 -9.93
C THR A 343 5.12 -21.37 -8.43
N GLU A 344 3.86 -21.30 -7.96
CA GLU A 344 3.45 -21.46 -6.56
C GLU A 344 4.13 -20.47 -5.59
N LYS A 345 4.17 -19.18 -5.97
CA LYS A 345 4.90 -18.12 -5.26
C LYS A 345 4.02 -16.96 -4.84
N LEU A 346 4.45 -16.28 -3.77
CA LEU A 346 3.90 -15.00 -3.31
C LEU A 346 5.06 -14.05 -2.94
N TRP A 347 4.97 -12.82 -3.42
CA TRP A 347 5.93 -11.73 -3.17
C TRP A 347 5.25 -10.60 -2.41
N THR A 348 6.04 -9.78 -1.73
CA THR A 348 5.57 -8.50 -1.17
C THR A 348 6.35 -7.31 -1.71
N ALA A 349 5.65 -6.23 -2.04
CA ALA A 349 6.20 -4.94 -2.45
C ALA A 349 5.47 -3.78 -1.75
N LYS A 350 5.94 -2.54 -1.88
CA LYS A 350 5.21 -1.33 -1.46
C LYS A 350 5.27 -0.27 -2.55
N TYR A 351 4.19 0.46 -2.76
CA TYR A 351 4.09 1.60 -3.67
C TYR A 351 3.43 2.80 -2.99
N ASP A 352 3.48 3.97 -3.62
CA ASP A 352 2.78 5.18 -3.20
C ASP A 352 1.49 5.45 -4.01
N THR A 353 0.76 6.51 -3.67
CA THR A 353 -0.50 6.91 -4.32
C THR A 353 -0.36 7.43 -5.76
N GLN A 354 0.83 7.31 -6.36
CA GLN A 354 1.09 7.54 -7.78
C GLN A 354 1.45 6.23 -8.52
N GLY A 355 1.43 5.07 -7.84
CA GLY A 355 1.90 3.80 -8.36
C GLY A 355 3.42 3.68 -8.44
N ARG A 356 4.17 4.51 -7.69
CA ARG A 356 5.65 4.45 -7.69
C ARG A 356 6.12 3.50 -6.59
N VAL A 357 6.97 2.55 -6.95
CA VAL A 357 7.53 1.56 -6.02
C VAL A 357 8.42 2.24 -4.97
N VAL A 358 8.07 2.06 -3.69
CA VAL A 358 8.84 2.53 -2.52
C VAL A 358 9.50 1.38 -1.76
N ARG A 359 9.06 0.13 -1.95
CA ARG A 359 9.81 -1.10 -1.65
C ARG A 359 9.67 -2.05 -2.84
N PRO A 360 10.77 -2.48 -3.50
CA PRO A 360 10.70 -3.47 -4.58
C PRO A 360 10.17 -4.81 -4.06
N GLN A 361 9.82 -5.70 -4.99
CA GLN A 361 9.49 -7.08 -4.65
C GLN A 361 10.68 -7.80 -3.99
N GLU A 362 10.37 -8.83 -3.21
CA GLU A 362 11.39 -9.64 -2.53
C GLU A 362 12.15 -10.56 -3.51
N THR A 363 13.48 -10.62 -3.35
CA THR A 363 14.41 -11.35 -4.22
C THR A 363 15.43 -12.06 -3.31
N PRO A 364 15.27 -13.37 -3.02
CA PRO A 364 14.21 -14.27 -3.48
C PRO A 364 12.84 -14.06 -2.80
N PRO A 365 11.74 -14.55 -3.39
CA PRO A 365 10.45 -14.65 -2.72
C PRO A 365 10.55 -15.55 -1.47
N LYS A 366 9.97 -15.09 -0.36
CA LYS A 366 9.97 -15.82 0.92
C LYS A 366 8.83 -16.85 1.07
N PHE A 367 7.83 -16.80 0.19
CA PHE A 367 6.64 -17.65 0.21
C PHE A 367 6.63 -18.49 -1.08
N THR A 368 6.88 -19.80 -0.97
CA THR A 368 6.97 -20.71 -2.13
C THR A 368 6.37 -22.09 -1.83
N GLY A 369 5.84 -22.78 -2.84
CA GLY A 369 5.10 -24.03 -2.66
C GLY A 369 3.72 -23.80 -2.05
N ILE A 370 3.13 -22.63 -2.28
CA ILE A 370 1.90 -22.17 -1.62
C ILE A 370 0.60 -22.68 -2.31
N GLY A 371 0.70 -23.63 -3.24
CA GLY A 371 -0.38 -23.92 -4.19
C GLY A 371 -0.51 -22.83 -5.25
N GLY A 372 -1.61 -22.84 -6.00
CA GLY A 372 -1.83 -21.96 -7.15
C GLY A 372 -2.79 -20.80 -6.86
N PRO A 373 -2.34 -19.65 -6.32
CA PRO A 373 -3.22 -18.50 -6.03
C PRO A 373 -3.82 -17.88 -7.30
N VAL A 374 -5.14 -17.95 -7.47
CA VAL A 374 -5.89 -17.35 -8.60
C VAL A 374 -6.88 -16.24 -8.20
N LYS A 375 -6.95 -15.86 -6.92
CA LYS A 375 -7.65 -14.67 -6.39
C LYS A 375 -7.08 -14.34 -5.03
N PHE A 376 -7.04 -13.06 -4.66
CA PHE A 376 -6.77 -12.61 -3.29
C PHE A 376 -7.93 -11.77 -2.73
N LEU A 377 -8.22 -11.92 -1.44
CA LEU A 377 -9.03 -11.04 -0.60
C LEU A 377 -8.45 -10.99 0.82
N ALA A 378 -8.98 -10.12 1.68
CA ALA A 378 -8.68 -10.09 3.11
C ALA A 378 -9.84 -10.69 3.92
N ALA A 379 -9.52 -11.46 4.95
CA ALA A 379 -10.46 -11.86 6.00
C ALA A 379 -10.76 -10.69 6.95
N ALA A 380 -11.75 -10.85 7.84
CA ALA A 380 -12.22 -9.80 8.74
C ALA A 380 -11.15 -9.24 9.73
N ASN A 381 -10.09 -10.00 10.02
CA ASN A 381 -8.94 -9.54 10.82
C ASN A 381 -7.78 -8.95 9.99
N GLY A 382 -7.93 -8.91 8.65
CA GLY A 382 -6.93 -8.44 7.70
C GLY A 382 -6.03 -9.52 7.09
N ASP A 383 -6.11 -10.79 7.53
CA ASP A 383 -5.32 -11.88 6.95
C ASP A 383 -5.60 -12.05 5.45
N ILE A 384 -4.56 -12.31 4.66
CA ILE A 384 -4.69 -12.60 3.24
C ILE A 384 -5.24 -14.01 3.03
N VAL A 385 -6.35 -14.10 2.31
CA VAL A 385 -6.97 -15.34 1.85
C VAL A 385 -6.88 -15.40 0.35
N TYR A 386 -6.55 -16.56 -0.20
CA TYR A 386 -6.51 -16.77 -1.64
C TYR A 386 -7.20 -18.05 -2.09
N ALA A 387 -7.67 -18.03 -3.33
CA ALA A 387 -8.16 -19.23 -4.02
C ALA A 387 -6.98 -20.03 -4.55
N ASP A 388 -6.76 -21.25 -4.02
CA ASP A 388 -5.79 -22.19 -4.56
C ASP A 388 -6.48 -23.09 -5.59
N ILE A 389 -6.21 -22.83 -6.89
CA ILE A 389 -6.82 -23.59 -7.97
C ILE A 389 -6.42 -25.06 -7.94
N TYR A 390 -5.24 -25.43 -7.43
CA TYR A 390 -4.75 -26.81 -7.49
C TYR A 390 -5.45 -27.73 -6.48
N SER A 391 -5.64 -27.30 -5.23
CA SER A 391 -6.45 -28.05 -4.27
C SER A 391 -7.96 -27.82 -4.44
N GLY A 392 -8.35 -26.71 -5.05
CA GLY A 392 -9.73 -26.23 -5.05
C GLY A 392 -10.15 -25.62 -3.71
N LEU A 393 -9.23 -25.41 -2.75
CA LEU A 393 -9.51 -24.86 -1.43
C LEU A 393 -9.24 -23.35 -1.37
N LEU A 394 -9.84 -22.68 -0.39
CA LEU A 394 -9.40 -21.36 0.03
C LEU A 394 -8.26 -21.54 1.05
N ARG A 395 -7.16 -20.82 0.86
CA ARG A 395 -5.99 -20.84 1.74
C ARG A 395 -5.90 -19.51 2.47
N ARG A 396 -5.94 -19.52 3.80
CA ARG A 396 -5.73 -18.35 4.65
C ARG A 396 -4.30 -18.32 5.15
N LEU A 397 -3.51 -17.37 4.65
CA LEU A 397 -2.20 -17.06 5.19
C LEU A 397 -2.39 -16.41 6.57
N SER A 398 -2.00 -17.12 7.61
CA SER A 398 -2.13 -16.70 9.01
C SER A 398 -0.74 -16.50 9.62
N TYR A 399 -0.63 -15.66 10.65
CA TYR A 399 0.62 -15.50 11.41
C TYR A 399 0.45 -16.02 12.84
N THR A 400 1.19 -17.07 13.18
CA THR A 400 1.17 -17.80 14.46
C THR A 400 2.59 -18.28 14.78
N THR A 401 3.23 -17.66 15.78
CA THR A 401 4.65 -17.92 16.11
C THR A 401 4.84 -19.23 16.89
N GLY A 402 5.01 -20.33 16.17
CA GLY A 402 5.55 -21.60 16.70
C GLY A 402 4.49 -22.60 17.15
N ASN A 403 3.69 -23.07 16.19
CA ASN A 403 2.69 -24.13 16.37
C ASN A 403 3.31 -25.40 16.97
N LYS A 404 2.57 -26.07 17.85
CA LYS A 404 3.05 -27.27 18.57
C LYS A 404 2.17 -28.47 18.22
N ALA A 405 2.68 -29.68 18.48
CA ALA A 405 1.85 -30.88 18.32
C ALA A 405 0.89 -31.00 19.52
N PRO A 406 -0.35 -31.48 19.31
CA PRO A 406 -1.33 -31.58 20.38
C PRO A 406 -0.94 -32.64 21.40
N VAL A 407 -1.27 -32.40 22.67
CA VAL A 407 -0.99 -33.32 23.77
C VAL A 407 -2.18 -34.26 23.94
N ALA A 408 -2.01 -35.49 23.47
CA ALA A 408 -2.95 -36.57 23.76
C ALA A 408 -2.90 -36.93 25.25
N VAL A 409 -4.07 -36.98 25.88
CA VAL A 409 -4.27 -37.41 27.27
C VAL A 409 -5.40 -38.44 27.26
N ALA A 410 -5.10 -39.66 27.68
CA ALA A 410 -6.05 -40.78 27.68
C ALA A 410 -6.20 -41.37 29.10
N THR A 411 -7.43 -41.69 29.48
CA THR A 411 -7.76 -42.41 30.73
C THR A 411 -8.76 -43.53 30.45
N SER A 412 -8.84 -44.51 31.34
CA SER A 412 -9.75 -45.67 31.22
C SER A 412 -10.41 -46.05 32.56
N GLU A 413 -11.72 -46.28 32.54
CA GLU A 413 -12.49 -46.87 33.65
C GLU A 413 -13.03 -48.24 33.24
N THR A 414 -12.62 -49.29 33.96
CA THR A 414 -13.03 -50.68 33.69
C THR A 414 -14.17 -51.11 34.60
N ASN A 415 -15.21 -51.70 34.01
CA ASN A 415 -16.17 -52.55 34.72
C ASN A 415 -15.82 -54.03 34.48
N PRO A 416 -15.29 -54.77 35.47
CA PRO A 416 -14.83 -56.13 35.27
C PRO A 416 -15.97 -57.17 35.15
N GLU A 417 -17.17 -56.91 35.67
CA GLU A 417 -18.29 -57.86 35.54
C GLU A 417 -18.81 -57.96 34.09
N THR A 418 -18.77 -56.86 33.33
CA THR A 418 -19.16 -56.81 31.91
C THR A 418 -17.96 -56.88 30.95
N ARG A 419 -16.74 -56.68 31.45
CA ARG A 419 -15.50 -56.48 30.66
C ARG A 419 -15.58 -55.26 29.73
N THR A 420 -16.45 -54.30 30.06
CA THR A 420 -16.59 -53.02 29.35
C THR A 420 -15.62 -51.99 29.92
N VAL A 421 -14.91 -51.30 29.05
CA VAL A 421 -13.95 -50.25 29.38
C VAL A 421 -14.40 -48.95 28.73
N SER A 422 -14.55 -47.92 29.54
CA SER A 422 -14.86 -46.56 29.10
C SER A 422 -13.56 -45.78 28.96
N PHE A 423 -13.32 -45.23 27.77
CA PHE A 423 -12.15 -44.44 27.44
C PHE A 423 -12.51 -42.95 27.35
N ASP A 424 -11.72 -42.11 27.99
CA ASP A 424 -11.89 -40.66 27.95
C ASP A 424 -10.59 -40.00 27.50
N GLY A 425 -10.66 -39.37 26.34
CA GLY A 425 -9.60 -38.57 25.72
C GLY A 425 -9.89 -37.07 25.80
N SER A 426 -10.99 -36.63 26.40
CA SER A 426 -11.43 -35.22 26.38
C SER A 426 -10.57 -34.26 27.21
N ALA A 427 -9.60 -34.79 27.96
CA ALA A 427 -8.53 -34.02 28.60
C ALA A 427 -7.33 -33.76 27.66
N SER A 428 -7.34 -34.29 26.43
CA SER A 428 -6.36 -33.94 25.40
C SER A 428 -6.56 -32.49 24.99
N TYR A 429 -5.47 -31.75 24.86
CA TYR A 429 -5.48 -30.33 24.52
C TYR A 429 -4.44 -30.02 23.45
N ASP A 430 -4.63 -28.88 22.81
CA ASP A 430 -3.64 -28.30 21.91
C ASP A 430 -3.08 -27.00 22.51
N PHE A 431 -1.82 -26.67 22.20
CA PHE A 431 -1.17 -25.46 22.70
C PHE A 431 -1.44 -24.21 21.85
N ASP A 432 -1.85 -24.38 20.59
CA ASP A 432 -2.40 -23.33 19.72
C ASP A 432 -3.93 -23.20 19.92
N ASN A 433 -4.53 -24.08 20.75
CA ASN A 433 -5.96 -24.25 20.96
C ASN A 433 -6.74 -24.61 19.67
N ASP A 434 -6.08 -25.30 18.73
CA ASP A 434 -6.72 -25.74 17.49
C ASP A 434 -7.72 -26.91 17.73
N PRO A 435 -8.83 -26.99 16.95
CA PRO A 435 -9.82 -28.05 17.13
C PRO A 435 -9.26 -29.47 16.91
N LEU A 436 -9.52 -30.35 17.87
CA LEU A 436 -8.94 -31.69 17.92
C LEU A 436 -9.82 -32.79 17.29
N THR A 437 -9.16 -33.74 16.64
CA THR A 437 -9.76 -35.01 16.17
C THR A 437 -9.16 -36.20 16.91
N TYR A 438 -9.97 -37.26 17.10
CA TYR A 438 -9.68 -38.36 18.05
C TYR A 438 -9.90 -39.74 17.39
N GLU A 439 -8.84 -40.54 17.33
CA GLU A 439 -8.82 -41.91 16.80
C GLU A 439 -8.31 -42.88 17.88
N TRP A 440 -9.01 -43.99 18.09
CA TRP A 440 -8.66 -45.03 19.07
C TRP A 440 -8.36 -46.36 18.39
N ASP A 441 -7.26 -47.00 18.77
CA ASP A 441 -7.01 -48.44 18.61
C ASP A 441 -7.22 -49.09 19.98
N PHE A 442 -8.07 -50.11 20.09
CA PHE A 442 -8.36 -50.77 21.36
C PHE A 442 -7.38 -51.90 21.72
N GLY A 443 -6.40 -52.19 20.86
CA GLY A 443 -5.34 -53.19 21.10
C GLY A 443 -5.76 -54.64 20.84
N ASP A 444 -7.03 -54.89 20.50
CA ASP A 444 -7.57 -56.21 20.11
C ASP A 444 -7.82 -56.35 18.60
N GLY A 445 -7.42 -55.34 17.82
CA GLY A 445 -7.66 -55.25 16.37
C GLY A 445 -8.94 -54.50 15.99
N THR A 446 -9.68 -53.95 16.97
CA THR A 446 -10.82 -53.05 16.73
C THR A 446 -10.47 -51.59 17.04
N THR A 447 -11.21 -50.66 16.44
CA THR A 447 -10.94 -49.21 16.51
C THR A 447 -12.21 -48.41 16.82
N GLY A 448 -12.03 -47.18 17.31
CA GLY A 448 -13.10 -46.23 17.61
C GLY A 448 -12.70 -44.79 17.27
N THR A 449 -13.65 -43.86 17.36
CA THR A 449 -13.40 -42.42 17.14
C THR A 449 -14.19 -41.57 18.13
N GLY A 450 -13.72 -40.35 18.37
CA GLY A 450 -14.35 -39.38 19.27
C GLY A 450 -13.68 -39.29 20.65
N ALA A 451 -13.94 -38.19 21.35
CA ALA A 451 -13.27 -37.84 22.60
C ALA A 451 -13.65 -38.74 23.80
N LYS A 452 -14.80 -39.42 23.75
CA LYS A 452 -15.20 -40.45 24.73
C LYS A 452 -15.82 -41.63 23.99
N VAL A 453 -15.42 -42.85 24.33
CA VAL A 453 -15.86 -44.08 23.66
C VAL A 453 -15.84 -45.27 24.64
N SER A 454 -16.68 -46.27 24.43
CA SER A 454 -16.72 -47.48 25.25
C SER A 454 -16.51 -48.73 24.39
N HIS A 455 -15.66 -49.65 24.84
CA HIS A 455 -15.42 -50.95 24.18
C HIS A 455 -15.63 -52.11 25.15
N THR A 456 -15.92 -53.31 24.64
CA THR A 456 -16.17 -54.50 25.46
C THR A 456 -15.31 -55.66 25.00
N TYR A 457 -14.39 -56.10 25.87
CA TYR A 457 -13.35 -57.06 25.51
C TYR A 457 -13.80 -58.51 25.69
N ALA A 458 -13.47 -59.35 24.70
CA ALA A 458 -13.72 -60.79 24.75
C ALA A 458 -13.11 -61.46 26.00
N ALA A 459 -13.70 -62.58 26.43
CA ALA A 459 -13.18 -63.39 27.53
C ALA A 459 -11.88 -64.12 27.11
N GLY A 460 -10.96 -64.32 28.05
CA GLY A 460 -9.71 -65.07 27.83
C GLY A 460 -8.46 -64.23 27.58
N THR A 461 -8.49 -62.91 27.78
CA THR A 461 -7.30 -62.05 27.75
C THR A 461 -7.27 -61.14 28.97
N GLU A 462 -6.11 -61.01 29.59
CA GLU A 462 -5.93 -60.36 30.89
C GLU A 462 -5.59 -58.87 30.79
N LYS A 463 -4.73 -58.49 29.83
CA LYS A 463 -4.24 -57.11 29.64
C LYS A 463 -4.15 -56.76 28.15
N PHE A 464 -4.41 -55.49 27.83
CA PHE A 464 -4.24 -54.85 26.53
C PHE A 464 -3.59 -53.47 26.69
N THR A 465 -3.08 -52.92 25.58
CA THR A 465 -2.75 -51.50 25.47
C THR A 465 -3.66 -50.91 24.41
N ALA A 466 -4.54 -49.99 24.80
CA ALA A 466 -5.27 -49.16 23.84
C ALA A 466 -4.47 -47.89 23.56
N LYS A 467 -4.58 -47.35 22.35
CA LYS A 467 -3.88 -46.15 21.92
C LYS A 467 -4.86 -45.08 21.43
N LEU A 468 -4.80 -43.92 22.06
CA LEU A 468 -5.37 -42.68 21.53
C LEU A 468 -4.36 -42.02 20.58
N THR A 469 -4.84 -41.62 19.40
CA THR A 469 -4.15 -40.71 18.48
C THR A 469 -4.99 -39.44 18.34
N VAL A 470 -4.36 -38.28 18.52
CA VAL A 470 -4.99 -36.95 18.46
C VAL A 470 -4.33 -36.15 17.35
N LYS A 471 -5.11 -35.40 16.56
CA LYS A 471 -4.59 -34.54 15.49
C LYS A 471 -5.22 -33.15 15.56
N ASP A 472 -4.39 -32.13 15.36
CA ASP A 472 -4.81 -30.72 15.27
C ASP A 472 -5.30 -30.35 13.85
N GLY A 473 -5.62 -29.08 13.64
CA GLY A 473 -6.02 -28.54 12.33
C GLY A 473 -4.92 -28.55 11.27
N LEU A 474 -3.64 -28.73 11.66
CA LEU A 474 -2.47 -28.75 10.77
C LEU A 474 -1.87 -30.16 10.59
N GLN A 475 -2.55 -31.19 11.10
CA GLN A 475 -2.15 -32.61 11.08
C GLN A 475 -0.87 -32.94 11.86
N ALA A 476 -0.47 -32.11 12.82
CA ALA A 476 0.47 -32.51 13.87
C ALA A 476 -0.21 -33.55 14.79
N VAL A 477 0.57 -34.52 15.28
CA VAL A 477 0.03 -35.73 15.90
C VAL A 477 0.48 -35.89 17.35
N GLY A 478 -0.49 -35.93 18.25
CA GLY A 478 -0.37 -36.44 19.61
C GLY A 478 -0.67 -37.94 19.67
N SER A 479 -0.08 -38.65 20.64
CA SER A 479 -0.42 -40.04 20.91
C SER A 479 -0.26 -40.37 22.39
N ALA A 480 -1.20 -41.13 22.94
CA ALA A 480 -1.16 -41.60 24.33
C ALA A 480 -1.60 -43.07 24.39
N ASP A 481 -0.72 -43.92 24.93
CA ASP A 481 -1.03 -45.32 25.21
C ASP A 481 -1.63 -45.44 26.62
N VAL A 482 -2.70 -46.21 26.77
CA VAL A 482 -3.36 -46.51 28.04
C VAL A 482 -3.40 -48.03 28.26
N ALA A 483 -2.89 -48.46 29.40
CA ALA A 483 -2.97 -49.86 29.82
C ALA A 483 -4.39 -50.21 30.27
N VAL A 484 -4.86 -51.38 29.87
CA VAL A 484 -6.24 -51.83 30.08
C VAL A 484 -6.23 -53.25 30.61
N ALA A 485 -6.93 -53.52 31.70
CA ALA A 485 -7.07 -54.84 32.30
C ALA A 485 -8.56 -55.20 32.46
N PRO A 486 -9.23 -55.77 31.44
CA PRO A 486 -10.70 -55.93 31.41
C PRO A 486 -11.30 -56.89 32.46
N GLY A 487 -10.52 -57.30 33.47
CA GLY A 487 -10.96 -58.10 34.62
C GLY A 487 -10.50 -57.55 35.97
N ASN A 488 -9.91 -56.34 36.02
CA ASN A 488 -9.58 -55.60 37.23
C ASN A 488 -10.46 -54.34 37.31
N HIS A 489 -10.57 -53.71 38.47
CA HIS A 489 -11.08 -52.34 38.53
C HIS A 489 -10.02 -51.34 38.04
N SER A 490 -10.46 -50.10 37.74
CA SER A 490 -9.53 -48.96 37.61
C SER A 490 -9.37 -48.26 38.96
N PRO A 491 -8.15 -47.84 39.36
CA PRO A 491 -7.92 -47.14 40.62
C PRO A 491 -8.64 -45.79 40.70
N LYS A 492 -9.07 -45.40 41.91
CA LYS A 492 -9.87 -44.20 42.17
C LYS A 492 -9.04 -43.16 42.93
N LEU A 493 -9.04 -41.92 42.42
CA LEU A 493 -8.24 -40.80 42.94
C LEU A 493 -9.16 -39.70 43.48
N THR A 494 -8.97 -39.32 44.76
CA THR A 494 -9.57 -38.13 45.37
C THR A 494 -8.48 -37.09 45.62
N MET A 495 -8.74 -35.83 45.29
CA MET A 495 -7.77 -34.72 45.37
C MET A 495 -8.36 -33.56 46.17
N THR A 496 -7.50 -32.88 46.92
CA THR A 496 -7.79 -31.70 47.73
C THR A 496 -6.90 -30.56 47.24
N ASP A 497 -7.49 -29.42 46.90
CA ASP A 497 -6.78 -28.30 46.28
C ASP A 497 -7.36 -26.94 46.74
N PRO A 498 -6.70 -25.81 46.42
CA PRO A 498 -7.15 -24.46 46.81
C PRO A 498 -8.39 -23.92 46.11
N GLY A 499 -8.99 -24.64 45.14
CA GLY A 499 -10.08 -24.13 44.30
C GLY A 499 -9.66 -22.93 43.44
N ASP A 500 -10.60 -22.01 43.17
CA ASP A 500 -10.40 -20.85 42.27
C ASP A 500 -9.51 -19.71 42.84
N ARG A 501 -8.56 -20.02 43.73
CA ARG A 501 -7.62 -19.01 44.25
C ARG A 501 -6.64 -18.56 43.17
N LEU A 502 -6.45 -17.24 43.07
CA LEU A 502 -5.35 -16.62 42.32
C LEU A 502 -4.13 -16.38 43.22
N PHE A 503 -2.93 -16.41 42.64
CA PHE A 503 -1.65 -16.31 43.35
C PHE A 503 -0.76 -15.22 42.74
N ALA A 504 -0.11 -14.42 43.60
CA ALA A 504 0.96 -13.51 43.20
C ALA A 504 2.33 -14.25 43.17
N VAL A 505 3.35 -13.65 42.53
CA VAL A 505 4.69 -14.23 42.46
C VAL A 505 5.22 -14.54 43.88
N GLY A 506 5.61 -15.80 44.11
CA GLY A 506 6.14 -16.28 45.39
C GLY A 506 5.11 -16.73 46.44
N GLU A 507 3.80 -16.62 46.21
CA GLU A 507 2.81 -17.19 47.16
C GLU A 507 2.79 -18.73 47.13
N GLU A 508 2.68 -19.39 48.29
CA GLU A 508 2.65 -20.85 48.38
C GLU A 508 1.32 -21.45 47.87
N VAL A 509 1.41 -22.36 46.89
CA VAL A 509 0.33 -23.25 46.45
C VAL A 509 0.48 -24.59 47.17
N LYS A 510 -0.59 -25.08 47.80
CA LYS A 510 -0.63 -26.40 48.47
C LYS A 510 -1.73 -27.31 47.90
N VAL A 511 -1.39 -28.57 47.65
CA VAL A 511 -2.31 -29.61 47.14
C VAL A 511 -2.15 -30.92 47.93
N GLY A 512 -3.14 -31.81 47.83
CA GLY A 512 -3.10 -33.16 48.43
C GLY A 512 -3.98 -34.17 47.70
N ALA A 513 -3.74 -35.47 47.89
CA ALA A 513 -4.48 -36.53 47.23
C ALA A 513 -4.43 -37.87 47.97
N THR A 514 -5.41 -38.72 47.68
CA THR A 514 -5.50 -40.13 48.11
C THR A 514 -5.94 -41.00 46.93
N ILE A 515 -5.35 -42.19 46.79
CA ILE A 515 -5.65 -43.13 45.71
C ILE A 515 -5.92 -44.52 46.30
N THR A 516 -6.98 -45.17 45.84
CA THR A 516 -7.38 -46.51 46.25
C THR A 516 -7.87 -47.35 45.07
N ASP A 517 -7.45 -48.60 45.02
CA ASP A 517 -7.99 -49.63 44.14
C ASP A 517 -8.80 -50.68 44.95
N THR A 518 -9.65 -51.45 44.27
CA THR A 518 -10.50 -52.48 44.88
C THR A 518 -9.71 -53.77 45.19
N GLU A 519 -8.77 -54.13 44.33
CA GLU A 519 -7.95 -55.34 44.45
C GLU A 519 -6.67 -55.08 45.26
N ASP A 520 -5.97 -53.95 45.02
CA ASP A 520 -4.70 -53.63 45.71
C ASP A 520 -4.85 -52.78 46.99
N GLY A 521 -5.99 -52.11 47.20
CA GLY A 521 -6.19 -51.20 48.34
C GLY A 521 -5.54 -49.83 48.16
N ALA A 522 -4.85 -49.29 49.18
CA ALA A 522 -4.32 -47.92 49.15
C ALA A 522 -3.00 -47.81 48.37
N LEU A 523 -2.97 -46.96 47.32
CA LEU A 523 -1.82 -46.80 46.42
C LEU A 523 -0.98 -45.55 46.75
N PRO A 524 0.36 -45.60 46.56
CA PRO A 524 1.25 -44.48 46.83
C PRO A 524 1.12 -43.36 45.78
N VAL A 525 0.82 -42.14 46.24
CA VAL A 525 0.68 -40.96 45.37
C VAL A 525 2.05 -40.45 44.90
N THR A 526 2.18 -40.21 43.60
CA THR A 526 3.29 -39.49 42.96
C THR A 526 2.80 -38.18 42.33
N TRP A 527 3.55 -37.10 42.55
CA TRP A 527 3.27 -35.76 42.03
C TRP A 527 4.30 -35.32 40.99
N THR A 528 3.83 -34.60 39.98
CA THR A 528 4.66 -33.87 39.00
C THR A 528 4.05 -32.50 38.72
N THR A 529 4.86 -31.44 38.68
CA THR A 529 4.40 -30.11 38.23
C THR A 529 4.83 -29.77 36.81
N LEU A 530 4.06 -28.85 36.22
CA LEU A 530 4.26 -28.30 34.89
C LEU A 530 3.96 -26.80 34.96
N ILE A 531 4.91 -25.95 34.56
CA ILE A 531 4.67 -24.52 34.36
C ILE A 531 4.14 -24.35 32.93
N ARG A 532 2.98 -23.69 32.77
CA ARG A 532 2.35 -23.42 31.46
C ARG A 532 2.21 -21.92 31.22
N HIS A 533 2.98 -21.44 30.25
CA HIS A 533 2.85 -20.12 29.63
C HIS A 533 1.72 -20.13 28.60
N CYS A 534 0.89 -19.09 28.57
CA CYS A 534 -0.20 -18.87 27.62
C CYS A 534 -0.50 -17.36 27.46
N PRO A 535 0.31 -16.59 26.72
CA PRO A 535 0.03 -15.18 26.46
C PRO A 535 -1.25 -15.04 25.62
N GLU A 536 -2.08 -14.03 25.87
CA GLU A 536 -3.47 -13.92 25.35
C GLU A 536 -3.65 -14.02 23.81
N ASN A 537 -2.58 -13.97 23.02
CA ASN A 537 -2.60 -14.10 21.55
C ASN A 537 -1.45 -14.98 21.00
N ALA A 538 -0.82 -15.83 21.81
CA ALA A 538 0.36 -16.61 21.42
C ALA A 538 0.25 -18.10 21.75
N VAL A 539 1.08 -18.90 21.10
CA VAL A 539 1.08 -20.35 21.26
C VAL A 539 1.61 -20.73 22.64
N CYS A 540 0.73 -21.28 23.48
CA CYS A 540 1.09 -21.74 24.82
C CYS A 540 2.33 -22.65 24.80
N HIS A 541 3.12 -22.67 25.86
CA HIS A 541 4.21 -23.62 26.00
C HIS A 541 4.38 -24.02 27.46
N ALA A 542 4.93 -25.20 27.69
CA ALA A 542 5.05 -25.73 29.05
C ALA A 542 6.36 -26.48 29.25
N HIS A 543 6.89 -26.39 30.47
CA HIS A 543 8.12 -27.06 30.89
C HIS A 543 7.90 -27.81 32.22
N PRO A 544 8.39 -29.06 32.36
CA PRO A 544 8.27 -29.80 33.62
C PRO A 544 9.10 -29.17 34.72
N ASP A 545 8.55 -29.16 35.93
CA ASP A 545 9.18 -28.65 37.14
C ASP A 545 9.25 -29.77 38.21
N HIS A 546 9.32 -29.42 39.49
CA HIS A 546 9.52 -30.35 40.60
C HIS A 546 8.50 -31.51 40.70
N GLY A 547 8.97 -32.64 41.23
CA GLY A 547 8.15 -33.82 41.52
C GLY A 547 8.33 -34.30 42.95
N ALA A 548 7.31 -34.96 43.50
CA ALA A 548 7.28 -35.42 44.89
C ALA A 548 6.49 -36.73 45.05
N THR A 549 6.50 -37.31 46.24
CA THR A 549 5.66 -38.46 46.59
C THR A 549 5.03 -38.26 47.97
N GLY A 550 3.84 -38.82 48.18
CA GLY A 550 3.06 -38.69 49.42
C GLY A 550 1.75 -37.92 49.28
N PRO A 551 0.97 -37.81 50.38
CA PRO A 551 -0.41 -37.35 50.33
C PRO A 551 -0.59 -35.83 50.20
N GLU A 552 0.47 -35.03 50.37
CA GLU A 552 0.47 -33.57 50.22
C GLU A 552 1.72 -33.11 49.47
N PHE A 553 1.63 -31.97 48.77
CA PHE A 553 2.74 -31.28 48.13
C PHE A 553 2.53 -29.75 48.17
N THR A 554 3.60 -28.95 48.12
CA THR A 554 3.55 -27.48 48.27
C THR A 554 4.72 -26.81 47.56
N MET A 555 4.47 -25.69 46.88
CA MET A 555 5.47 -24.96 46.09
C MET A 555 5.08 -23.48 45.91
N PRO A 556 6.02 -22.50 45.90
CA PRO A 556 5.70 -21.11 45.58
C PRO A 556 5.28 -20.92 44.10
N PHE A 557 4.44 -19.93 43.84
CA PHE A 557 4.03 -19.54 42.50
C PHE A 557 5.17 -18.83 41.73
N THR A 558 5.27 -19.09 40.42
CA THR A 558 6.43 -18.72 39.59
C THR A 558 6.50 -17.22 39.23
N ASP A 559 7.71 -16.72 38.95
CA ASP A 559 7.99 -15.36 38.46
C ASP A 559 7.94 -15.31 36.93
N HIS A 560 6.74 -15.48 36.38
CA HIS A 560 6.45 -15.40 34.95
C HIS A 560 5.17 -14.60 34.73
N THR A 561 5.02 -14.00 33.55
CA THR A 561 4.12 -12.86 33.32
C THR A 561 2.72 -13.25 32.86
N ASP A 562 2.55 -14.51 32.46
CA ASP A 562 1.40 -15.09 31.73
C ASP A 562 1.01 -16.50 32.21
N SER A 563 1.61 -16.96 33.31
CA SER A 563 1.79 -18.40 33.57
C SER A 563 0.81 -18.99 34.58
N ASN A 564 0.39 -20.22 34.29
CA ASN A 564 -0.31 -21.12 35.20
C ASN A 564 0.66 -22.19 35.73
N LEU A 565 0.39 -22.72 36.92
CA LEU A 565 1.19 -23.79 37.53
C LEU A 565 0.32 -25.02 37.79
N GLU A 566 0.61 -26.11 37.10
CA GLU A 566 -0.19 -27.34 37.12
C GLU A 566 0.43 -28.39 38.05
N PHE A 567 -0.41 -29.04 38.87
CA PHE A 567 -0.03 -30.07 39.83
C PHE A 567 -0.74 -31.37 39.51
N THR A 568 -0.03 -32.40 39.02
CA THR A 568 -0.63 -33.69 38.66
C THR A 568 -0.29 -34.77 39.69
N ALA A 569 -1.31 -35.33 40.34
CA ALA A 569 -1.21 -36.54 41.16
C ALA A 569 -1.45 -37.79 40.30
N SER A 570 -0.74 -38.89 40.58
CA SER A 570 -0.96 -40.18 39.91
C SER A 570 -0.47 -41.40 40.70
N ALA A 571 -0.99 -42.58 40.35
CA ALA A 571 -0.47 -43.89 40.74
C ALA A 571 -0.85 -44.97 39.72
N THR A 572 -0.22 -46.15 39.81
CA THR A 572 -0.47 -47.33 38.97
C THR A 572 -0.70 -48.55 39.88
N ASP A 573 -1.62 -49.42 39.51
CA ASP A 573 -1.93 -50.68 40.23
C ASP A 573 -1.04 -51.87 39.77
N SER A 574 -1.26 -53.05 40.35
CA SER A 574 -0.60 -54.31 39.99
C SER A 574 -1.09 -54.90 38.66
N ALA A 575 -2.28 -54.50 38.20
CA ALA A 575 -2.75 -54.75 36.84
C ALA A 575 -2.02 -53.89 35.79
N GLY A 576 -1.35 -52.81 36.19
CA GLY A 576 -0.65 -51.86 35.33
C GLY A 576 -1.53 -50.69 34.85
N VAL A 577 -2.78 -50.58 35.31
CA VAL A 577 -3.69 -49.46 34.99
C VAL A 577 -3.27 -48.24 35.82
N LYS A 578 -3.25 -47.06 35.18
CA LYS A 578 -2.82 -45.80 35.80
C LYS A 578 -4.01 -44.85 35.98
N VAL A 579 -4.09 -44.21 37.15
CA VAL A 579 -4.99 -43.06 37.39
C VAL A 579 -4.17 -41.79 37.59
N SER A 580 -4.70 -40.65 37.13
CA SER A 580 -4.12 -39.32 37.37
C SER A 580 -5.17 -38.21 37.37
N LYS A 581 -4.90 -37.12 38.10
CA LYS A 581 -5.71 -35.89 38.11
C LYS A 581 -4.81 -34.67 38.30
N THR A 582 -5.18 -33.55 37.68
CA THR A 582 -4.42 -32.30 37.69
C THR A 582 -5.21 -31.16 38.34
N TYR A 583 -4.54 -30.35 39.16
CA TYR A 583 -4.99 -29.02 39.60
C TYR A 583 -4.22 -27.94 38.84
N ILE A 584 -4.82 -26.77 38.61
CA ILE A 584 -4.19 -25.63 37.92
C ILE A 584 -4.28 -24.39 38.81
N ALA A 585 -3.15 -23.96 39.37
CA ALA A 585 -3.04 -22.68 40.05
C ALA A 585 -2.96 -21.54 39.02
N LYS A 586 -3.75 -20.49 39.23
CA LYS A 586 -3.87 -19.35 38.32
C LYS A 586 -3.17 -18.09 38.86
N PRO A 587 -2.62 -17.24 37.98
CA PRO A 587 -1.96 -16.01 38.38
C PRO A 587 -2.96 -14.95 38.87
N LYS A 588 -2.44 -14.00 39.66
CA LYS A 588 -3.11 -12.76 40.06
C LYS A 588 -2.50 -11.61 39.25
N GLU A 589 -3.24 -11.08 38.29
CA GLU A 589 -2.72 -10.16 37.27
C GLU A 589 -3.27 -8.73 37.39
N HIS A 590 -2.50 -7.77 36.87
CA HIS A 590 -2.91 -6.37 36.68
C HIS A 590 -2.50 -5.89 35.28
N ARG A 591 -3.15 -4.83 34.76
CA ARG A 591 -2.86 -4.33 33.41
C ARG A 591 -1.71 -3.33 33.39
N LEU A 592 -0.65 -3.63 32.64
CA LEU A 592 0.37 -2.66 32.24
C LEU A 592 -0.05 -1.99 30.92
N THR A 593 0.17 -0.68 30.81
CA THR A 593 -0.10 0.11 29.60
C THR A 593 1.05 1.05 29.28
N LEU A 594 1.50 1.05 28.03
CA LEU A 594 2.52 1.96 27.50
C LEU A 594 1.87 3.04 26.64
N THR A 595 2.30 4.27 26.82
CA THR A 595 1.80 5.47 26.14
C THR A 595 2.96 6.33 25.65
N SER A 596 2.72 7.32 24.79
CA SER A 596 3.76 8.24 24.34
C SER A 596 3.23 9.66 24.16
N ASN A 597 4.08 10.67 24.42
CA ASN A 597 3.74 12.08 24.19
C ASN A 597 3.70 12.46 22.69
N VAL A 598 4.35 11.67 21.82
CA VAL A 598 4.27 11.73 20.36
C VAL A 598 4.03 10.30 19.87
N ALA A 599 3.04 10.08 19.01
CA ALA A 599 2.68 8.75 18.52
C ALA A 599 3.92 7.98 18.01
N ALA A 600 4.19 6.82 18.58
CA ALA A 600 5.40 6.02 18.36
C ALA A 600 5.12 4.54 18.68
N ALA A 601 5.93 3.64 18.13
CA ALA A 601 5.88 2.23 18.49
C ALA A 601 6.48 1.99 19.89
N LEU A 602 5.76 1.24 20.71
CA LEU A 602 6.06 0.87 22.09
C LEU A 602 5.71 -0.61 22.26
N GLY A 603 6.39 -1.31 23.18
CA GLY A 603 6.04 -2.69 23.47
C GLY A 603 6.53 -3.20 24.82
N ILE A 604 5.85 -4.19 25.37
CA ILE A 604 6.27 -5.00 26.50
C ILE A 604 6.97 -6.23 25.89
N THR A 605 8.28 -6.40 26.11
CA THR A 605 9.10 -7.34 25.30
C THR A 605 8.67 -8.82 25.46
N PRO A 606 8.38 -9.33 26.67
CA PRO A 606 7.87 -10.70 26.83
C PRO A 606 6.53 -10.94 26.11
N GLU A 607 5.66 -9.92 26.11
CA GLU A 607 4.28 -9.97 25.61
C GLU A 607 4.20 -9.67 24.10
N GLY A 608 5.15 -10.23 23.33
CA GLY A 608 5.24 -10.07 21.87
C GLY A 608 5.48 -8.63 21.39
N GLY A 609 5.81 -7.69 22.28
CA GLY A 609 5.90 -6.26 21.97
C GLY A 609 4.56 -5.52 22.00
N ALA A 610 3.51 -6.06 22.63
CA ALA A 610 2.24 -5.36 22.80
C ALA A 610 2.37 -4.10 23.66
N ALA A 611 1.65 -3.03 23.32
CA ALA A 611 1.64 -1.77 24.10
C ALA A 611 0.79 -1.84 25.38
N SER A 612 0.01 -2.90 25.59
CA SER A 612 -0.64 -3.20 26.87
C SER A 612 -0.84 -4.71 27.00
N ALA A 613 -0.67 -5.23 28.21
CA ALA A 613 -0.85 -6.63 28.56
C ALA A 613 -1.31 -6.78 30.02
N MET A 614 -1.86 -7.94 30.36
CA MET A 614 -1.94 -8.38 31.75
C MET A 614 -0.56 -8.87 32.19
N VAL A 615 -0.18 -8.62 33.45
CA VAL A 615 1.10 -9.04 34.04
C VAL A 615 0.87 -9.45 35.49
N VAL A 616 1.43 -10.59 35.92
CA VAL A 616 1.30 -11.10 37.30
C VAL A 616 1.86 -10.13 38.34
N GLU A 617 1.14 -9.95 39.44
CA GLU A 617 1.55 -9.13 40.58
C GLU A 617 2.91 -9.59 41.13
N GLY A 618 3.90 -8.70 41.09
CA GLY A 618 5.29 -8.96 41.49
C GLY A 618 6.23 -9.39 40.36
N ALA A 619 5.71 -9.75 39.17
CA ALA A 619 6.55 -10.17 38.04
C ALA A 619 7.29 -8.99 37.38
N THR A 620 8.43 -9.24 36.75
CA THR A 620 9.26 -8.19 36.11
C THR A 620 9.34 -8.36 34.59
N VAL A 621 8.89 -7.34 33.85
CA VAL A 621 8.91 -7.27 32.37
C VAL A 621 9.94 -6.25 31.87
N GLU A 622 10.51 -6.49 30.69
CA GLU A 622 11.17 -5.43 29.91
C GLU A 622 10.14 -4.67 29.07
N ILE A 623 10.30 -3.34 28.96
CA ILE A 623 9.53 -2.46 28.09
C ILE A 623 10.46 -1.72 27.12
N GLN A 624 9.98 -1.53 25.88
CA GLN A 624 10.72 -0.95 24.77
C GLN A 624 10.01 0.23 24.09
N ALA A 625 10.79 1.18 23.60
CA ALA A 625 10.35 2.30 22.77
C ALA A 625 11.21 2.45 21.50
N ALA A 626 10.56 2.84 20.40
CA ALA A 626 11.24 3.19 19.14
C ALA A 626 12.21 4.38 19.32
N GLU A 627 13.26 4.44 18.50
CA GLU A 627 14.23 5.55 18.57
C GLU A 627 13.66 6.86 17.99
N VAL A 628 12.83 6.72 16.96
CA VAL A 628 12.14 7.81 16.27
C VAL A 628 10.64 7.52 16.32
N ALA A 629 9.83 8.54 16.58
CA ALA A 629 8.38 8.46 16.61
C ALA A 629 7.79 8.16 15.21
N SER A 630 6.50 7.81 15.15
CA SER A 630 5.77 7.51 13.91
C SER A 630 5.63 8.70 12.95
N ASP A 631 6.05 9.91 13.37
CA ASP A 631 6.22 11.07 12.48
C ASP A 631 7.53 11.08 11.69
N GLY A 632 8.43 10.11 11.92
CA GLY A 632 9.70 9.96 11.23
C GLY A 632 10.74 11.04 11.55
N SER A 633 10.56 11.80 12.63
CA SER A 633 11.39 12.98 12.94
C SER A 633 11.66 13.25 14.43
N SER A 634 10.72 12.94 15.32
CA SER A 634 10.84 13.19 16.76
C SER A 634 11.61 12.05 17.44
N THR A 635 12.61 12.35 18.27
CA THR A 635 13.53 11.35 18.85
C THR A 635 13.24 11.08 20.32
N PHE A 636 13.38 9.83 20.77
CA PHE A 636 13.17 9.42 22.16
C PHE A 636 14.11 10.14 23.15
N THR A 637 13.64 10.39 24.37
CA THR A 637 14.38 11.07 25.45
C THR A 637 14.32 10.40 26.82
N GLY A 638 13.35 9.51 27.08
CA GLY A 638 13.22 8.79 28.35
C GLY A 638 11.77 8.38 28.68
N TRP A 639 11.58 7.67 29.78
CA TRP A 639 10.29 7.20 30.28
C TRP A 639 9.79 8.02 31.49
N SER A 640 8.48 8.02 31.75
CA SER A 640 7.86 8.71 32.89
C SER A 640 8.29 8.19 34.26
N ASN A 641 8.83 6.96 34.35
CA ASN A 641 9.44 6.41 35.56
C ASN A 641 10.89 6.89 35.80
N GLY A 642 11.44 7.72 34.90
CA GLY A 642 12.80 8.26 34.97
C GLY A 642 13.88 7.44 34.25
N ALA A 643 13.55 6.29 33.65
CA ALA A 643 14.50 5.51 32.87
C ALA A 643 14.87 6.23 31.55
N THR A 644 16.16 6.31 31.25
CA THR A 644 16.69 6.98 30.04
C THR A 644 16.99 6.03 28.88
N GLY A 645 17.03 4.72 29.13
CA GLY A 645 17.21 3.70 28.10
C GLY A 645 15.92 3.45 27.30
N ARG A 646 16.05 3.20 26.00
CA ARG A 646 14.91 2.76 25.16
C ARG A 646 14.36 1.40 25.55
N LEU A 647 15.20 0.56 26.15
CA LEU A 647 14.88 -0.71 26.78
C LEU A 647 15.07 -0.53 28.30
N THR A 648 14.11 -0.98 29.12
CA THR A 648 14.21 -0.91 30.58
C THR A 648 13.25 -1.89 31.26
N ASN A 649 13.53 -2.31 32.49
CA ASN A 649 12.68 -3.25 33.22
C ASN A 649 11.73 -2.53 34.19
N ILE A 650 10.54 -3.09 34.37
CA ILE A 650 9.54 -2.67 35.35
C ILE A 650 8.93 -3.90 36.05
N THR A 651 8.83 -3.83 37.38
CA THR A 651 8.16 -4.84 38.21
C THR A 651 6.71 -4.43 38.43
N MET A 652 5.76 -5.33 38.16
CA MET A 652 4.34 -5.04 38.22
C MET A 652 3.85 -4.91 39.66
N GLY A 653 3.12 -3.83 39.93
CA GLY A 653 2.57 -3.53 41.25
C GLY A 653 1.26 -4.26 41.55
N THR A 654 0.62 -3.88 42.65
CA THR A 654 -0.64 -4.46 43.14
C THR A 654 -1.90 -3.81 42.55
N VAL A 655 -1.75 -3.06 41.46
CA VAL A 655 -2.79 -2.33 40.69
C VAL A 655 -2.30 -2.09 39.25
N ASP A 656 -3.22 -1.83 38.33
CA ASP A 656 -2.93 -1.37 36.96
C ASP A 656 -1.93 -0.19 36.90
N GLN A 657 -1.08 -0.18 35.86
CA GLN A 657 -0.02 0.81 35.69
C GLN A 657 -0.01 1.40 34.28
N THR A 658 0.35 2.68 34.18
CA THR A 658 0.61 3.36 32.89
C THR A 658 1.96 4.05 32.90
N ILE A 659 2.79 3.75 31.91
CA ILE A 659 4.11 4.34 31.69
C ILE A 659 4.11 5.10 30.35
N THR A 660 4.79 6.23 30.29
CA THR A 660 4.81 7.12 29.11
C THR A 660 6.22 7.29 28.58
N ALA A 661 6.44 6.93 27.31
CA ALA A 661 7.64 7.28 26.56
C ALA A 661 7.61 8.76 26.17
N ASN A 662 8.76 9.40 26.23
CA ASN A 662 8.92 10.81 25.88
C ASN A 662 9.80 10.93 24.64
N TYR A 663 9.35 11.75 23.71
CA TYR A 663 10.03 12.13 22.47
C TYR A 663 10.11 13.65 22.39
N ILE A 664 11.08 14.16 21.64
CA ILE A 664 11.26 15.59 21.35
C ILE A 664 11.18 15.84 19.84
N THR A 665 10.41 16.84 19.42
CA THR A 665 10.26 17.21 18.00
C THR A 665 11.56 17.84 17.45
N PRO A 666 11.78 17.87 16.13
CA PRO A 666 12.92 18.59 15.56
C PRO A 666 12.96 20.07 15.97
N ILE A 667 11.79 20.72 16.09
CA ILE A 667 11.66 22.12 16.47
C ILE A 667 12.05 22.32 17.94
N ASP A 668 11.50 21.53 18.88
CA ASP A 668 11.90 21.58 20.29
C ASP A 668 13.38 21.21 20.46
N LYS A 669 13.87 20.21 19.73
CA LYS A 669 15.28 19.81 19.77
C LYS A 669 16.19 20.95 19.35
N ARG A 670 15.90 21.64 18.23
CA ARG A 670 16.70 22.80 17.80
C ARG A 670 16.62 23.95 18.81
N TYR A 671 15.41 24.27 19.30
CA TYR A 671 15.22 25.35 20.27
C TYR A 671 15.94 25.09 21.61
N ARG A 672 15.99 23.83 22.06
CA ARG A 672 16.72 23.40 23.26
C ARG A 672 18.24 23.34 23.06
N ASP A 673 18.69 22.80 21.92
CA ASP A 673 20.10 22.49 21.67
C ASP A 673 20.89 23.69 21.09
N GLU A 674 20.23 24.71 20.53
CA GLU A 674 20.84 25.95 20.04
C GLU A 674 20.41 27.18 20.88
N PRO A 675 21.06 27.47 22.03
CA PRO A 675 20.70 28.61 22.89
C PRO A 675 20.67 29.97 22.19
N ALA A 676 21.46 30.15 21.12
CA ALA A 676 21.42 31.36 20.30
C ALA A 676 20.09 31.53 19.54
N VAL A 677 19.47 30.44 19.07
CA VAL A 677 18.14 30.46 18.44
C VAL A 677 17.07 30.80 19.49
N ALA A 678 17.13 30.20 20.67
CA ALA A 678 16.22 30.53 21.78
C ALA A 678 16.35 32.00 22.22
N GLN A 679 17.58 32.52 22.39
CA GLN A 679 17.83 33.92 22.74
C GLN A 679 17.35 34.89 21.64
N ARG A 680 17.43 34.50 20.37
CA ARG A 680 17.00 35.29 19.20
C ARG A 680 15.47 35.30 19.03
N LEU A 681 14.80 34.17 19.26
CA LEU A 681 13.35 34.02 19.08
C LEU A 681 12.51 34.39 20.32
N GLY A 682 13.04 34.20 21.52
CA GLY A 682 12.25 34.32 22.76
C GLY A 682 11.37 33.09 23.01
N ALA A 683 10.49 33.19 23.99
CA ALA A 683 9.64 32.08 24.44
C ALA A 683 8.64 31.62 23.35
N PRO A 684 8.22 30.33 23.33
CA PRO A 684 7.14 29.87 22.46
C PRO A 684 5.80 30.50 22.88
N THR A 685 5.08 31.07 21.91
CA THR A 685 3.78 31.76 22.12
C THR A 685 2.58 30.90 21.74
N ALA A 686 2.81 29.73 21.14
CA ALA A 686 1.80 28.74 20.82
C ALA A 686 2.41 27.31 20.82
N PRO A 687 1.59 26.25 20.91
CA PRO A 687 2.02 24.88 20.61
C PRO A 687 2.58 24.73 19.19
N GLU A 688 3.23 23.59 18.92
CA GLU A 688 3.59 23.20 17.56
C GLU A 688 2.32 22.87 16.74
N ALA A 689 2.28 23.38 15.52
CA ALA A 689 1.22 23.11 14.56
C ALA A 689 1.75 22.28 13.39
N VAL A 690 0.89 21.45 12.81
CA VAL A 690 1.18 20.60 11.65
C VAL A 690 0.20 20.98 10.52
N ASP A 691 0.73 21.17 9.31
CA ASP A 691 -0.03 21.59 8.12
C ASP A 691 0.51 20.81 6.91
N GLY A 692 -0.12 19.67 6.62
CA GLY A 692 0.41 18.69 5.67
C GLY A 692 1.78 18.15 6.10
N THR A 693 2.80 18.31 5.25
CA THR A 693 4.19 17.90 5.51
C THR A 693 5.01 18.95 6.28
N VAL A 694 4.45 20.12 6.58
CA VAL A 694 5.14 21.22 7.25
C VAL A 694 4.73 21.28 8.73
N ARG A 695 5.72 21.45 9.61
CA ARG A 695 5.52 21.77 11.02
C ARG A 695 5.99 23.19 11.31
N PHE A 696 5.37 23.86 12.28
CA PHE A 696 5.85 25.16 12.76
C PHE A 696 5.48 25.46 14.21
N ARG A 697 6.30 26.28 14.89
CA ARG A 697 5.97 26.85 16.20
C ARG A 697 6.29 28.33 16.23
N THR A 698 5.36 29.12 16.78
CA THR A 698 5.51 30.58 16.91
C THR A 698 6.17 30.92 18.24
N TYR A 699 7.05 31.91 18.22
CA TYR A 699 7.78 32.44 19.37
C TYR A 699 7.55 33.96 19.48
N GLU A 700 8.04 34.61 20.53
CA GLU A 700 7.85 36.05 20.77
C GLU A 700 8.32 36.95 19.61
N ARG A 701 9.42 36.60 18.95
CA ARG A 701 10.08 37.42 17.91
C ARG A 701 10.17 36.77 16.53
N GLY A 702 9.77 35.51 16.39
CA GLY A 702 9.84 34.80 15.11
C GLY A 702 9.10 33.45 15.09
N ARG A 703 9.39 32.63 14.08
CA ARG A 703 8.78 31.31 13.91
C ARG A 703 9.83 30.31 13.40
N LEU A 704 9.89 29.13 14.02
CA LEU A 704 10.57 27.98 13.45
C LEU A 704 9.60 27.20 12.58
N TYR A 705 10.07 26.83 11.39
CA TYR A 705 9.44 25.90 10.46
C TYR A 705 10.29 24.63 10.38
N TRP A 706 9.67 23.49 10.08
CA TRP A 706 10.35 22.26 9.72
C TRP A 706 9.61 21.58 8.56
N SER A 707 10.37 21.06 7.61
CA SER A 707 9.94 19.99 6.70
C SER A 707 11.09 18.99 6.51
N LYS A 708 10.83 17.86 5.88
CA LYS A 708 11.85 16.84 5.60
C LYS A 708 12.93 17.35 4.63
N GLU A 709 12.56 18.25 3.74
CA GLU A 709 13.39 18.80 2.66
C GLU A 709 14.29 19.95 3.15
N THR A 710 13.78 20.82 4.01
CA THR A 710 14.52 22.00 4.52
C THR A 710 15.16 21.77 5.89
N GLY A 711 14.72 20.75 6.64
CA GLY A 711 14.96 20.65 8.07
C GLY A 711 14.38 21.84 8.84
N VAL A 712 14.82 22.05 10.08
CA VAL A 712 14.36 23.20 10.89
C VAL A 712 14.98 24.50 10.36
N LYS A 713 14.16 25.52 10.12
CA LYS A 713 14.55 26.84 9.58
C LYS A 713 13.77 28.00 10.22
N GLN A 714 14.43 29.15 10.36
CA GLN A 714 13.94 30.35 11.07
C GLN A 714 13.53 31.49 10.13
N ILE A 715 12.39 32.11 10.41
CA ILE A 715 11.99 33.42 9.86
C ILE A 715 11.59 34.34 11.01
N GLU A 716 11.97 35.61 10.97
CA GLU A 716 11.66 36.60 12.01
C GLU A 716 11.38 38.01 11.44
N GLY A 717 11.23 39.00 12.33
CA GLY A 717 11.22 40.42 11.96
C GLY A 717 10.20 40.82 10.88
N GLU A 718 10.62 41.72 9.98
CA GLU A 718 9.78 42.21 8.88
C GLU A 718 9.58 41.17 7.77
N ILE A 719 10.51 40.21 7.61
CA ILE A 719 10.38 39.12 6.64
C ILE A 719 9.25 38.18 7.07
N LEU A 720 9.17 37.78 8.34
CA LEU A 720 8.07 36.97 8.85
C LEU A 720 6.73 37.68 8.73
N LYS A 721 6.66 38.98 9.06
CA LYS A 721 5.45 39.79 8.89
C LYS A 721 4.97 39.79 7.43
N LYS A 722 5.86 40.07 6.48
CA LYS A 722 5.55 40.07 5.04
C LYS A 722 5.14 38.68 4.55
N TYR A 723 5.90 37.64 4.93
CA TYR A 723 5.63 36.25 4.60
C TYR A 723 4.23 35.81 5.07
N LEU A 724 3.89 36.02 6.34
CA LEU A 724 2.59 35.65 6.89
C LEU A 724 1.43 36.48 6.31
N ALA A 725 1.64 37.78 6.06
CA ALA A 725 0.65 38.65 5.41
C ALA A 725 0.30 38.21 3.98
N LEU A 726 1.20 37.47 3.32
CA LEU A 726 1.02 36.90 1.98
C LEU A 726 0.70 35.38 2.01
N GLY A 727 0.19 34.85 3.13
CA GLY A 727 -0.24 33.45 3.26
C GLY A 727 0.83 32.47 3.76
N GLY A 728 2.09 32.92 3.91
CA GLY A 728 3.19 32.16 4.48
C GLY A 728 3.49 30.87 3.74
N HIS A 729 3.69 29.78 4.48
CA HIS A 729 4.05 28.48 3.91
C HIS A 729 2.99 27.91 2.95
N LYS A 730 1.74 28.39 3.01
CA LYS A 730 0.69 28.00 2.06
C LYS A 730 0.84 28.63 0.68
N GLU A 731 1.64 29.69 0.53
CA GLU A 731 1.92 30.36 -0.75
C GLU A 731 3.40 30.30 -1.19
N PHE A 732 4.33 30.23 -0.24
CA PHE A 732 5.78 30.23 -0.50
C PHE A 732 6.45 28.88 -0.23
N GLY A 733 5.76 27.93 0.43
CA GLY A 733 6.40 26.76 1.03
C GLY A 733 7.19 27.10 2.30
N PRO A 734 7.79 26.09 2.98
CA PRO A 734 8.69 26.31 4.10
C PRO A 734 9.98 27.02 3.64
N PRO A 735 10.62 27.84 4.49
CA PRO A 735 11.89 28.50 4.17
C PRO A 735 13.03 27.49 3.96
N ALA A 736 13.84 27.69 2.93
CA ALA A 736 15.05 26.89 2.70
C ALA A 736 16.23 27.32 3.59
N THR A 737 16.31 28.62 3.89
CA THR A 737 17.35 29.23 4.75
C THR A 737 16.78 29.70 6.08
N ASP A 738 17.62 29.82 7.11
CA ASP A 738 17.35 30.74 8.21
C ASP A 738 17.35 32.19 7.67
N GLU A 739 16.97 33.19 8.47
CA GLU A 739 17.10 34.59 8.04
C GLU A 739 18.58 34.98 7.93
N MET A 740 19.04 35.08 6.68
CA MET A 740 20.43 35.34 6.30
C MET A 740 20.72 36.83 6.17
N THR A 741 21.99 37.21 6.35
CA THR A 741 22.51 38.52 5.90
C THR A 741 22.87 38.44 4.42
N THR A 742 22.55 39.48 3.66
CA THR A 742 22.89 39.57 2.23
C THR A 742 24.42 39.68 2.00
N PRO A 743 24.94 39.28 0.83
CA PRO A 743 26.37 39.36 0.49
C PRO A 743 26.99 40.76 0.60
N ASP A 744 26.22 41.83 0.38
CA ASP A 744 26.64 43.23 0.56
C ASP A 744 26.61 43.71 2.02
N THR A 745 26.12 42.87 2.94
CA THR A 745 25.86 43.11 4.37
C THR A 745 24.73 44.09 4.73
N ILE A 746 24.06 44.72 3.75
CA ILE A 746 23.08 45.79 3.97
C ILE A 746 21.71 45.24 4.43
N GLY A 747 21.27 44.12 3.87
CA GLY A 747 19.92 43.58 4.02
C GLY A 747 19.83 42.24 4.74
N ARG A 748 18.61 41.73 4.80
CA ARG A 748 18.27 40.37 5.24
C ARG A 748 17.45 39.67 4.18
N TYR A 749 17.52 38.33 4.12
CA TYR A 749 16.66 37.54 3.24
C TYR A 749 16.36 36.14 3.79
N ASN A 750 15.23 35.59 3.36
CA ASN A 750 14.99 34.14 3.34
C ASN A 750 14.77 33.71 1.88
N ASP A 751 15.41 32.63 1.46
CA ASP A 751 15.09 31.94 0.20
C ASP A 751 14.05 30.84 0.45
N PHE A 752 13.17 30.63 -0.53
CA PHE A 752 12.12 29.62 -0.53
C PHE A 752 12.30 28.68 -1.74
N PRO A 753 12.19 27.36 -1.55
CA PRO A 753 12.47 26.38 -2.61
C PRO A 753 11.37 26.40 -3.68
N LEU A 754 11.61 25.70 -4.79
CA LEU A 754 10.50 25.31 -5.67
C LEU A 754 9.65 24.25 -4.93
N TRP A 755 8.53 24.69 -4.36
CA TRP A 755 7.61 23.84 -3.59
C TRP A 755 6.43 23.38 -4.45
N PRO A 756 5.82 22.19 -4.22
CA PRO A 756 4.69 21.70 -5.02
C PRO A 756 3.58 22.74 -5.20
N GLY A 757 3.28 23.07 -6.46
CA GLY A 757 2.28 24.06 -6.86
C GLY A 757 2.68 25.53 -6.72
N LYS A 758 3.87 25.86 -6.19
CA LYS A 758 4.33 27.24 -5.92
C LYS A 758 5.60 27.59 -6.70
N MET A 759 5.91 28.89 -6.76
CA MET A 759 7.09 29.39 -7.48
C MET A 759 8.29 29.55 -6.54
N GLN A 760 9.48 29.21 -7.03
CA GLN A 760 10.73 29.55 -6.38
C GLN A 760 10.82 31.08 -6.17
N SER A 761 11.28 31.49 -4.99
CA SER A 761 11.16 32.88 -4.54
C SER A 761 12.14 33.23 -3.43
N SER A 762 12.30 34.52 -3.17
CA SER A 762 12.96 35.06 -1.97
C SER A 762 12.13 36.20 -1.40
N ILE A 763 12.19 36.43 -0.09
CA ILE A 763 11.77 37.70 0.51
C ILE A 763 13.01 38.40 1.04
N TYR A 764 13.23 39.63 0.59
CA TYR A 764 14.37 40.48 0.96
C TYR A 764 13.89 41.69 1.77
N TYR A 765 14.69 42.13 2.73
CA TYR A 765 14.42 43.28 3.60
C TYR A 765 15.64 44.20 3.73
N THR A 766 15.40 45.51 3.65
CA THR A 766 16.29 46.54 4.22
C THR A 766 15.44 47.59 4.95
N VAL A 767 16.06 48.35 5.87
CA VAL A 767 15.40 49.47 6.55
C VAL A 767 14.93 50.58 5.59
N ASN A 768 15.57 50.71 4.42
CA ASN A 768 15.25 51.76 3.44
C ASN A 768 14.20 51.32 2.41
N THR A 769 14.04 50.01 2.18
CA THR A 769 13.11 49.47 1.18
C THR A 769 11.85 48.88 1.80
N GLY A 770 11.92 48.35 3.02
CA GLY A 770 10.91 47.42 3.53
C GLY A 770 11.15 45.98 3.06
N ALA A 771 10.25 45.08 3.43
CA ALA A 771 10.33 43.64 3.14
C ALA A 771 9.45 43.29 1.93
N HIS A 772 10.05 42.68 0.90
CA HIS A 772 9.40 42.44 -0.39
C HIS A 772 9.73 41.06 -0.97
N PRO A 773 8.72 40.31 -1.48
CA PRO A 773 8.93 39.10 -2.26
C PRO A 773 9.33 39.43 -3.70
N VAL A 774 10.18 38.58 -4.26
CA VAL A 774 10.44 38.48 -5.70
C VAL A 774 10.31 37.00 -6.07
N PHE A 775 9.53 36.65 -7.10
CA PHE A 775 9.28 35.25 -7.46
C PHE A 775 9.30 34.97 -8.97
N GLY A 776 9.23 33.68 -9.31
CA GLY A 776 9.04 33.21 -10.69
C GLY A 776 10.03 33.78 -11.70
N ARG A 777 9.52 34.31 -12.81
CA ARG A 777 10.34 34.87 -13.91
C ARG A 777 11.08 36.15 -13.53
N ILE A 778 10.50 36.98 -12.67
CA ILE A 778 11.14 38.23 -12.24
C ILE A 778 12.32 37.91 -11.31
N TRP A 779 12.16 36.96 -10.39
CA TRP A 779 13.23 36.45 -9.54
C TRP A 779 14.38 35.84 -10.37
N GLN A 780 14.05 35.01 -11.36
CA GLN A 780 15.05 34.42 -12.27
C GLN A 780 15.86 35.50 -13.00
N LYS A 781 15.21 36.51 -13.58
CA LYS A 781 15.88 37.65 -14.23
C LYS A 781 16.72 38.48 -13.24
N TRP A 782 16.19 38.76 -12.04
CA TRP A 782 16.89 39.57 -11.03
C TRP A 782 18.15 38.88 -10.49
N LYS A 783 18.06 37.61 -10.07
CA LYS A 783 19.23 36.82 -9.64
C LYS A 783 20.26 36.68 -10.77
N ALA A 784 19.83 36.49 -12.02
CA ALA A 784 20.73 36.45 -13.19
C ALA A 784 21.43 37.79 -13.49
N LEU A 785 20.89 38.93 -13.04
CA LEU A 785 21.51 40.25 -13.11
C LEU A 785 22.33 40.62 -11.85
N GLY A 786 22.64 39.63 -11.00
CA GLY A 786 23.45 39.82 -9.79
C GLY A 786 22.65 40.18 -8.53
N GLY A 787 21.31 40.08 -8.56
CA GLY A 787 20.45 40.28 -7.39
C GLY A 787 20.58 41.66 -6.75
N GLU A 788 20.64 41.69 -5.43
CA GLU A 788 20.76 42.91 -4.62
C GLU A 788 22.08 43.66 -4.83
N ALA A 789 23.18 42.93 -5.10
CA ALA A 789 24.47 43.53 -5.43
C ALA A 789 24.49 44.15 -6.84
N GLY A 790 23.76 43.53 -7.78
CA GLY A 790 23.68 43.89 -9.20
C GLY A 790 23.05 45.24 -9.51
N GLU A 791 22.98 45.60 -10.80
CA GLU A 791 22.60 46.95 -11.27
C GLU A 791 21.20 47.43 -10.83
N LEU A 792 20.32 46.51 -10.44
CA LEU A 792 18.95 46.82 -10.02
C LEU A 792 18.85 47.20 -8.54
N GLY A 793 19.66 46.57 -7.67
CA GLY A 793 19.57 46.72 -6.22
C GLY A 793 18.43 45.91 -5.61
N TYR A 794 17.95 46.37 -4.45
CA TYR A 794 16.90 45.71 -3.66
C TYR A 794 15.50 45.97 -4.21
N PRO A 795 14.56 45.01 -4.11
CA PRO A 795 13.15 45.27 -4.43
C PRO A 795 12.57 46.37 -3.52
N THR A 796 11.79 47.28 -4.11
CA THR A 796 11.06 48.38 -3.44
C THR A 796 9.54 48.25 -3.56
N THR A 797 9.06 47.19 -4.21
CA THR A 797 7.66 46.77 -4.24
C THR A 797 7.59 45.26 -4.08
N ASP A 798 6.44 44.77 -3.62
CA ASP A 798 6.05 43.37 -3.85
C ASP A 798 5.92 43.14 -5.37
N GLU A 799 5.86 41.88 -5.80
CA GLU A 799 5.57 41.58 -7.20
C GLU A 799 4.07 41.85 -7.48
N LEU A 800 3.78 42.97 -8.14
CA LEU A 800 2.43 43.48 -8.36
C LEU A 800 1.94 43.18 -9.79
N PRO A 801 0.63 42.99 -10.01
CA PRO A 801 0.06 43.09 -11.35
C PRO A 801 0.19 44.53 -11.87
N THR A 802 0.38 44.69 -13.18
CA THR A 802 0.36 46.02 -13.81
C THR A 802 -1.04 46.65 -13.79
N PRO A 803 -1.16 48.00 -13.85
CA PRO A 803 -2.44 48.70 -13.88
C PRO A 803 -3.41 48.29 -15.01
N ASP A 804 -2.90 47.77 -16.12
CA ASP A 804 -3.69 47.24 -17.25
C ASP A 804 -4.13 45.77 -17.08
N GLY A 805 -3.64 45.07 -16.05
CA GLY A 805 -3.91 43.66 -15.78
C GLY A 805 -3.19 42.64 -16.67
N ILE A 806 -2.30 43.07 -17.57
CA ILE A 806 -1.65 42.20 -18.58
C ILE A 806 -0.33 41.58 -18.07
N GLY A 807 0.43 42.34 -17.28
CA GLY A 807 1.77 41.99 -16.83
C GLY A 807 1.91 41.94 -15.31
N ARG A 808 3.15 41.69 -14.87
CA ARG A 808 3.57 41.75 -13.47
C ARG A 808 4.90 42.50 -13.37
N PHE A 809 5.19 43.16 -12.25
CA PHE A 809 6.42 43.93 -12.07
C PHE A 809 6.94 43.98 -10.64
N ASN A 810 8.24 44.21 -10.49
CA ASN A 810 8.87 44.77 -9.29
C ASN A 810 9.63 46.05 -9.67
N HIS A 811 9.57 47.07 -8.82
CA HIS A 811 10.56 48.15 -8.82
C HIS A 811 11.74 47.80 -7.89
N PHE A 812 12.91 48.39 -8.15
CA PHE A 812 14.15 48.16 -7.41
C PHE A 812 14.90 49.47 -7.11
N SER A 813 15.73 49.44 -6.06
CA SER A 813 16.26 50.62 -5.36
C SER A 813 17.22 51.48 -6.17
N LYS A 814 17.89 50.95 -7.21
CA LYS A 814 18.82 51.72 -8.06
C LYS A 814 18.12 52.44 -9.23
N ASN A 815 16.89 52.94 -9.01
CA ASN A 815 16.00 53.47 -10.04
C ASN A 815 15.84 52.46 -11.21
N ALA A 816 15.39 51.27 -10.88
CA ALA A 816 15.32 50.14 -11.79
C ALA A 816 14.00 49.38 -11.67
N SER A 817 13.66 48.57 -12.69
CA SER A 817 12.44 47.75 -12.69
C SER A 817 12.60 46.52 -13.57
N ILE A 818 11.87 45.46 -13.24
CA ILE A 818 11.64 44.32 -14.14
C ILE A 818 10.15 44.22 -14.35
N TYR A 819 9.75 44.14 -15.61
CA TYR A 819 8.38 43.84 -16.03
C TYR A 819 8.35 42.48 -16.71
N TYR A 820 7.31 41.69 -16.44
CA TYR A 820 7.04 40.40 -17.05
C TYR A 820 5.68 40.43 -17.76
N THR A 821 5.64 39.94 -19.00
CA THR A 821 4.42 39.50 -19.68
C THR A 821 4.66 38.16 -20.36
N VAL A 822 3.60 37.43 -20.70
CA VAL A 822 3.73 36.19 -21.49
C VAL A 822 4.34 36.44 -22.88
N GLN A 823 4.15 37.64 -23.46
CA GLN A 823 4.65 37.99 -24.79
C GLN A 823 6.13 38.39 -24.78
N THR A 824 6.58 39.13 -23.75
CA THR A 824 7.94 39.68 -23.67
C THR A 824 8.88 38.84 -22.83
N ASP A 825 8.37 37.93 -21.98
CA ASP A 825 9.06 37.42 -20.79
C ASP A 825 9.57 38.57 -19.87
N ALA A 826 10.36 38.26 -18.83
CA ALA A 826 10.92 39.25 -17.93
C ALA A 826 11.95 40.14 -18.66
N LYS A 827 11.80 41.47 -18.56
CA LYS A 827 12.68 42.48 -19.15
C LYS A 827 13.02 43.57 -18.13
N ALA A 828 14.31 43.87 -18.02
CA ALA A 828 14.86 44.84 -17.07
C ALA A 828 15.14 46.20 -17.73
N ILE A 829 14.77 47.28 -17.04
CA ILE A 829 14.88 48.67 -17.50
C ILE A 829 15.26 49.57 -16.32
N TRP A 830 16.19 50.51 -16.50
CA TRP A 830 16.73 51.30 -15.38
C TRP A 830 17.14 52.74 -15.76
N GLY A 831 17.65 53.48 -14.77
CA GLY A 831 18.27 54.78 -14.96
C GLY A 831 17.39 55.81 -15.70
N ARG A 832 17.99 56.48 -16.70
CA ARG A 832 17.34 57.53 -17.49
C ARG A 832 16.30 57.00 -18.48
N ILE A 833 16.47 55.76 -18.96
CA ILE A 833 15.51 55.15 -19.90
C ILE A 833 14.23 54.73 -19.16
N ARG A 834 14.35 54.16 -17.95
CA ARG A 834 13.21 53.98 -17.03
C ARG A 834 12.52 55.31 -16.73
N ALA A 835 13.26 56.35 -16.36
CA ALA A 835 12.69 57.65 -16.03
C ALA A 835 11.89 58.28 -17.19
N LYS A 836 12.40 58.20 -18.43
CA LYS A 836 11.65 58.69 -19.61
C LYS A 836 10.40 57.86 -19.90
N TRP A 837 10.43 56.55 -19.64
CA TRP A 837 9.24 55.69 -19.79
C TRP A 837 8.19 55.94 -18.69
N GLU A 838 8.64 56.22 -17.46
CA GLU A 838 7.83 56.67 -16.33
C GLU A 838 7.12 58.00 -16.62
N GLU A 839 7.85 59.01 -17.12
CA GLU A 839 7.30 60.30 -17.57
C GLU A 839 6.21 60.17 -18.65
N LEU A 840 6.29 59.12 -19.47
CA LEU A 840 5.35 58.83 -20.56
C LEU A 840 4.16 57.94 -20.13
N GLY A 841 4.07 57.59 -18.84
CA GLY A 841 2.95 56.83 -18.29
C GLY A 841 3.09 55.31 -18.43
N TRP A 842 4.31 54.77 -18.37
CA TRP A 842 4.58 53.33 -18.25
C TRP A 842 3.99 52.47 -19.39
N GLU A 843 3.55 51.24 -19.08
CA GLU A 843 2.92 50.31 -20.02
C GLU A 843 1.57 50.83 -20.57
N ALA A 844 0.82 51.60 -19.79
CA ALA A 844 -0.35 52.33 -20.25
C ALA A 844 0.00 53.38 -21.33
N GLY A 845 1.16 54.01 -21.22
CA GLY A 845 1.70 55.06 -22.10
C GLY A 845 1.90 54.67 -23.57
N PRO A 846 2.34 55.60 -24.44
CA PRO A 846 2.39 55.41 -25.88
C PRO A 846 3.39 54.33 -26.33
N LEU A 847 4.32 53.92 -25.48
CA LEU A 847 5.36 52.93 -25.80
C LEU A 847 4.94 51.49 -25.51
N GLY A 848 4.12 51.25 -24.48
CA GLY A 848 3.80 49.90 -24.01
C GLY A 848 4.90 49.29 -23.14
N TYR A 849 4.99 47.96 -23.16
CA TYR A 849 5.96 47.19 -22.35
C TYR A 849 7.35 47.20 -22.96
N PRO A 850 8.44 47.12 -22.18
CA PRO A 850 9.77 46.86 -22.70
C PRO A 850 9.82 45.50 -23.39
N SER A 851 10.24 45.46 -24.65
CA SER A 851 10.47 44.22 -25.41
C SER A 851 11.93 43.76 -25.35
N THR A 852 12.86 44.66 -25.03
CA THR A 852 14.27 44.36 -24.75
C THR A 852 14.60 44.71 -23.29
N ASP A 853 15.63 44.06 -22.74
CA ASP A 853 16.38 44.64 -21.63
C ASP A 853 17.07 45.95 -22.09
N GLU A 854 17.64 46.73 -21.17
CA GLU A 854 18.38 47.94 -21.53
C GLU A 854 19.75 47.59 -22.14
N LEU A 855 19.89 47.76 -23.46
CA LEU A 855 21.09 47.39 -24.24
C LEU A 855 21.95 48.61 -24.56
N GLY A 856 23.25 48.37 -24.82
CA GLY A 856 24.11 49.37 -25.46
C GLY A 856 23.82 49.47 -26.95
N THR A 857 23.95 50.66 -27.54
CA THR A 857 23.73 50.87 -28.98
C THR A 857 24.84 50.25 -29.85
N PRO A 858 24.54 49.87 -31.11
CA PRO A 858 25.52 49.34 -32.07
C PRO A 858 26.79 50.20 -32.30
N ASP A 859 26.72 51.51 -32.12
CA ASP A 859 27.87 52.43 -32.21
C ASP A 859 28.73 52.50 -30.94
N GLY A 860 28.29 51.89 -29.83
CA GLY A 860 28.95 51.91 -28.53
C GLY A 860 28.84 53.21 -27.73
N ILE A 861 28.03 54.18 -28.15
CA ILE A 861 27.96 55.53 -27.55
C ILE A 861 26.80 55.67 -26.54
N GLY A 862 25.67 55.03 -26.82
CA GLY A 862 24.42 55.19 -26.08
C GLY A 862 23.86 53.90 -25.49
N ARG A 863 22.65 54.00 -24.95
CA ARG A 863 21.83 52.87 -24.48
C ARG A 863 20.39 53.00 -24.96
N PHE A 864 19.66 51.90 -25.06
CA PHE A 864 18.26 51.91 -25.51
C PHE A 864 17.42 50.77 -24.92
N ASN A 865 16.10 50.99 -24.92
CA ASN A 865 15.09 49.94 -24.87
C ASN A 865 14.15 50.08 -26.08
N HIS A 866 13.68 48.96 -26.62
CA HIS A 866 12.51 48.91 -27.50
C HIS A 866 11.26 48.52 -26.71
N PHE A 867 10.08 48.91 -27.20
CA PHE A 867 8.80 48.72 -26.53
C PHE A 867 7.68 48.25 -27.49
N THR A 868 6.69 47.54 -26.95
CA THR A 868 5.71 46.76 -27.73
C THR A 868 4.79 47.55 -28.65
N LYS A 869 4.47 48.82 -28.36
CA LYS A 869 3.61 49.68 -29.21
C LYS A 869 4.42 50.39 -30.33
N ALA A 870 5.43 49.71 -30.88
CA ALA A 870 6.42 50.30 -31.81
C ALA A 870 7.05 51.59 -31.25
N GLY A 871 7.59 51.48 -30.03
CA GLY A 871 8.30 52.55 -29.33
C GLY A 871 9.80 52.24 -29.15
N SER A 872 10.61 53.28 -29.03
CA SER A 872 11.99 53.21 -28.55
C SER A 872 12.26 54.38 -27.61
N VAL A 873 13.09 54.15 -26.59
CA VAL A 873 13.77 55.22 -25.84
C VAL A 873 15.26 55.02 -26.01
N TYR A 874 15.96 56.08 -26.39
CA TYR A 874 17.41 56.12 -26.56
C TYR A 874 18.01 57.16 -25.63
N TRP A 875 19.17 56.85 -25.05
CA TRP A 875 19.90 57.72 -24.13
C TRP A 875 21.37 57.86 -24.53
N THR A 876 21.91 59.08 -24.40
CA THR A 876 23.36 59.33 -24.31
C THR A 876 23.63 60.39 -23.25
N MET A 877 24.90 60.49 -22.80
CA MET A 877 25.33 61.59 -21.92
C MET A 877 25.19 62.98 -22.57
N GLN A 878 25.11 63.08 -23.91
CA GLN A 878 25.02 64.36 -24.63
C GLN A 878 23.58 64.83 -24.87
N THR A 879 22.65 63.89 -25.00
CA THR A 879 21.24 64.16 -25.36
C THR A 879 20.28 63.94 -24.20
N ASP A 880 20.70 63.19 -23.17
CA ASP A 880 19.82 62.50 -22.24
C ASP A 880 18.85 61.54 -22.96
N ALA A 881 17.82 61.06 -22.25
CA ALA A 881 16.87 60.06 -22.75
C ALA A 881 15.72 60.69 -23.51
N HIS A 882 15.45 60.19 -24.72
CA HIS A 882 14.33 60.64 -25.56
C HIS A 882 13.55 59.48 -26.17
N ALA A 883 12.24 59.66 -26.29
CA ALA A 883 11.31 58.72 -26.88
C ALA A 883 10.97 59.04 -28.34
N ILE A 884 10.99 58.00 -29.16
CA ILE A 884 10.62 58.02 -30.58
C ILE A 884 9.67 56.84 -30.82
N TYR A 885 8.49 57.09 -31.37
CA TYR A 885 7.46 56.07 -31.58
C TYR A 885 6.75 56.22 -32.92
N GLY A 886 5.91 55.24 -33.25
CA GLY A 886 5.04 55.26 -34.43
C GLY A 886 5.78 55.49 -35.75
N ALA A 887 5.19 56.30 -36.64
CA ALA A 887 5.69 56.52 -37.99
C ALA A 887 7.05 57.26 -38.03
N ILE A 888 7.36 58.09 -37.02
CA ILE A 888 8.65 58.78 -36.90
C ILE A 888 9.75 57.77 -36.55
N ARG A 889 9.51 56.88 -35.58
CA ARG A 889 10.42 55.76 -35.26
C ARG A 889 10.67 54.88 -36.47
N GLN A 890 9.62 54.47 -37.18
CA GLN A 890 9.73 53.64 -38.39
C GLN A 890 10.57 54.30 -39.49
N ARG A 891 10.51 55.63 -39.64
CA ARG A 891 11.37 56.34 -40.61
C ARG A 891 12.83 56.39 -40.17
N TRP A 892 13.11 56.61 -38.89
CA TRP A 892 14.48 56.63 -38.35
C TRP A 892 15.12 55.22 -38.35
N GLU A 893 14.34 54.19 -38.02
CA GLU A 893 14.65 52.76 -38.19
C GLU A 893 15.06 52.45 -39.64
N ALA A 894 14.24 52.83 -40.62
CA ALA A 894 14.53 52.66 -42.05
C ALA A 894 15.70 53.51 -42.59
N LEU A 895 16.26 54.42 -41.78
CA LEU A 895 17.46 55.21 -42.09
C LEU A 895 18.73 54.67 -41.40
N GLY A 896 18.62 53.68 -40.51
CA GLY A 896 19.74 53.09 -39.77
C GLY A 896 19.91 53.61 -38.33
N TRP A 897 18.84 54.07 -37.68
CA TRP A 897 18.84 54.46 -36.26
C TRP A 897 19.91 55.51 -35.90
N GLU A 898 20.59 55.37 -34.76
CA GLU A 898 21.68 56.24 -34.32
C GLU A 898 22.90 56.21 -35.25
N THR A 899 23.10 55.17 -36.06
CA THR A 899 24.13 55.14 -37.11
C THR A 899 23.76 55.96 -38.36
N SER A 900 22.49 56.38 -38.49
CA SER A 900 22.02 57.19 -39.60
C SER A 900 22.59 58.61 -39.60
N TYR A 901 22.39 59.34 -40.71
CA TYR A 901 22.81 60.75 -40.79
C TYR A 901 22.11 61.66 -39.76
N LEU A 902 20.97 61.25 -39.21
CA LEU A 902 20.25 61.99 -38.16
C LEU A 902 20.91 61.81 -36.78
N ARG A 903 21.58 60.67 -36.56
CA ARG A 903 22.14 60.23 -35.27
C ARG A 903 21.07 60.18 -34.17
N TYR A 904 21.45 60.46 -32.93
CA TYR A 904 20.59 60.41 -31.75
C TYR A 904 19.47 61.46 -31.76
N PRO A 905 18.31 61.15 -31.15
CA PRO A 905 17.27 62.14 -30.85
C PRO A 905 17.81 63.25 -29.94
N THR A 906 17.24 64.44 -30.06
CA THR A 906 17.49 65.62 -29.19
C THR A 906 16.20 66.24 -28.65
N THR A 907 15.05 65.65 -28.97
CA THR A 907 13.77 65.87 -28.30
C THR A 907 12.95 64.58 -28.26
N ASP A 908 12.03 64.50 -27.30
CA ASP A 908 10.84 63.65 -27.43
C ASP A 908 9.96 64.13 -28.61
N GLU A 909 8.93 63.35 -28.97
CA GLU A 909 7.99 63.74 -30.02
C GLU A 909 7.10 64.92 -29.55
N PHE A 910 7.23 66.09 -30.19
CA PHE A 910 6.49 67.30 -29.86
C PHE A 910 5.55 67.74 -30.99
N SER A 911 4.56 68.57 -30.66
CA SER A 911 3.56 69.06 -31.61
C SER A 911 4.04 70.33 -32.31
N VAL A 912 3.83 70.39 -33.62
CA VAL A 912 4.14 71.55 -34.48
C VAL A 912 2.96 71.86 -35.39
N SER A 913 2.98 73.01 -36.07
CA SER A 913 1.90 73.36 -37.01
C SER A 913 1.76 72.29 -38.10
N GLY A 914 0.57 71.68 -38.19
CA GLY A 914 0.26 70.62 -39.15
C GLY A 914 0.73 69.20 -38.80
N GLY A 915 1.32 68.96 -37.62
CA GLY A 915 1.77 67.60 -37.27
C GLY A 915 2.61 67.43 -36.00
N ARG A 916 3.48 66.42 -36.03
CA ARG A 916 4.34 65.98 -34.91
C ARG A 916 5.79 65.86 -35.38
N GLN A 917 6.76 66.07 -34.49
CA GLN A 917 8.18 66.09 -34.85
C GLN A 917 9.07 65.56 -33.72
N ASN A 918 10.10 64.79 -34.08
CA ASN A 918 11.30 64.63 -33.25
C ASN A 918 12.46 65.39 -33.91
N ASN A 919 13.26 66.07 -33.09
CA ASN A 919 14.57 66.56 -33.49
C ASN A 919 15.64 65.51 -33.18
N PHE A 920 16.72 65.54 -33.95
CA PHE A 920 17.90 64.69 -33.83
C PHE A 920 19.16 65.56 -33.97
N GLN A 921 20.34 65.03 -33.62
CA GLN A 921 21.59 65.79 -33.70
C GLN A 921 21.91 66.27 -35.14
N GLY A 922 21.57 65.48 -36.15
CA GLY A 922 21.84 65.75 -37.57
C GLY A 922 20.65 66.24 -38.39
N GLY A 923 19.47 66.44 -37.77
CA GLY A 923 18.28 66.89 -38.48
C GLY A 923 16.98 66.75 -37.69
N TYR A 924 15.85 66.69 -38.37
CA TYR A 924 14.54 66.38 -37.78
C TYR A 924 13.72 65.43 -38.65
N VAL A 925 12.73 64.80 -38.04
CA VAL A 925 11.73 63.98 -38.74
C VAL A 925 10.35 64.48 -38.34
N PHE A 926 9.59 64.94 -39.33
CA PHE A 926 8.25 65.49 -39.18
C PHE A 926 7.21 64.52 -39.78
N TRP A 927 6.14 64.26 -39.04
CA TRP A 927 4.95 63.55 -39.51
C TRP A 927 3.78 64.53 -39.67
N ASN A 928 3.21 64.58 -40.87
CA ASN A 928 2.08 65.42 -41.19
C ASN A 928 0.76 64.75 -40.80
N ALA A 929 -0.07 65.43 -40.00
CA ALA A 929 -1.30 64.86 -39.46
C ALA A 929 -2.43 64.69 -40.51
N SER A 930 -2.48 65.54 -41.54
CA SER A 930 -3.54 65.52 -42.56
C SER A 930 -3.21 64.61 -43.74
N THR A 931 -1.94 64.57 -44.18
CA THR A 931 -1.50 63.70 -45.29
C THR A 931 -0.96 62.35 -44.84
N ARG A 932 -0.67 62.18 -43.53
CA ARG A 932 -0.01 61.01 -42.92
C ARG A 932 1.42 60.72 -43.41
N VAL A 933 1.99 61.62 -44.23
CA VAL A 933 3.36 61.51 -44.76
C VAL A 933 4.39 61.85 -43.68
N VAL A 934 5.47 61.07 -43.61
CA VAL A 934 6.67 61.39 -42.83
C VAL A 934 7.74 61.96 -43.76
N THR A 935 8.41 63.03 -43.32
CA THR A 935 9.56 63.62 -44.02
C THR A 935 10.72 63.87 -43.05
N ASP A 936 11.88 63.32 -43.37
CA ASP A 936 13.17 63.63 -42.74
C ASP A 936 13.89 64.79 -43.45
N ARG A 937 14.62 65.60 -42.68
CA ARG A 937 15.40 66.75 -43.15
C ARG A 937 16.68 66.88 -42.32
N ARG A 938 17.77 67.35 -42.95
CA ARG A 938 18.97 67.82 -42.24
C ARG A 938 18.76 69.24 -41.72
N TRP A 939 19.54 69.60 -40.71
CA TRP A 939 19.83 71.00 -40.35
C TRP A 939 20.71 71.67 -41.41
#